data_AF-A0A182WG14-F1
#
_entry.id   AF-A0A182WG14-F1
#
_cell.length_a   1.000
_cell.length_b   1.000
_cell.length_c   1.000
_cell.angle_alpha   90.00
_cell.angle_beta   90.00
_cell.angle_gamma   90.00
#
_symmetry.space_group_name_H-M   'P 1'
#
loop_
_entity.id
_entity.type
_entity.pdbx_description
1 polymer ?
#
loop_
_entity_poly.entity_id
_entity_poly.type
_entity_poly.pdbx_seq_one_letter_code
_entity_poly.pdbx_strand_id
1 'polypeptide(L)'
;MFSCRGSTTVSVAVIALVLLGVPLAEPYRDGKFGARLVGRIRDRRLERIQLRQRSLIASNEAYHDYSMDYRDDNRSAAESNGTADGSKGEDYDLNIAGPLEEVRRTPLLPSALLDTLKPSPRRSMFEGKIIFRFYHGGNLTKQTTLAEDDRLLNGTECTPDERFALIVHGWRENCYEVPWVANLRENLHLHRGGCIACMDYSSFSSGGYGGLVGVFRDIRDVLLHFLLQLQYEGIQFERTYVFGFSFGAQLSLDVGNRIGGQELEAIDTCDMAGPGFDGDRAFKQVDFRNAAKNVQCVHTSIDKGTKFPNKCHQNWRMGQCGLRQAAAGPPPKGSHGLCPVFYNLAFKYQFLAQPKPAECLVLSGMANYPRNYRMGYMETRKSAMFVRWCGMKLALPVAAVAMVLVLVGHPAGADRFQDNIFFNYYNSSGDLVHIYNLAENNTYEYDKECHPGAKFAVVVFGWRIDCDKYFVQDLIRNLTKYRGGCVMCMNYDRFAQLPTYARLRRNFKDIHGVLRQKLEFLEQEGFSPDDGYLYGFSFGAQMVLAAAKEYGTRKLKEIDVCDIVGTGFDTTDINAPNHRTAAKNVQCIHTSRNYGTRHRTSCHQDWIMGDCGINQLAAPLSPWGSHGVCTLLYNSAFEHDFLAGTKPSNCTSESEVRSWPEGFKMGYNEQRKATIRGQLFAPTFANFPFNVNVTANSTAATTSPPASANDVEQFPGFGFRSATNELLLEEEDDDTVDSGTDGQER
;
A
#
# COMPACT_ATOMS: atom_id res chain seq x y z
N MET A 1 -37.41 64.81 -1.04
CA MET A 1 -37.37 66.04 -1.85
C MET A 1 -35.98 66.15 -2.47
N PHE A 2 -35.94 66.51 -3.75
CA PHE A 2 -34.78 66.81 -4.61
C PHE A 2 -33.88 65.66 -5.12
N SER A 3 -34.25 65.25 -6.33
CA SER A 3 -33.37 64.85 -7.43
C SER A 3 -32.40 65.97 -7.80
N CYS A 4 -31.19 65.64 -8.29
CA CYS A 4 -30.58 66.40 -9.37
C CYS A 4 -29.63 65.53 -10.23
N ARG A 5 -29.82 65.71 -11.54
CA ARG A 5 -29.20 65.10 -12.71
C ARG A 5 -27.89 65.79 -13.11
N GLY A 6 -27.17 65.15 -14.04
CA GLY A 6 -26.54 65.80 -15.21
C GLY A 6 -25.00 65.78 -15.18
N SER A 7 -24.33 64.95 -15.98
CA SER A 7 -24.05 65.08 -17.44
C SER A 7 -22.82 65.94 -17.74
N THR A 8 -21.83 65.36 -18.43
CA THR A 8 -21.19 65.97 -19.62
C THR A 8 -20.25 64.97 -20.30
N THR A 9 -20.50 64.76 -21.59
CA THR A 9 -19.61 64.13 -22.57
C THR A 9 -18.73 65.20 -23.23
N VAL A 10 -17.45 64.93 -23.47
CA VAL A 10 -16.69 65.53 -24.60
C VAL A 10 -15.78 64.47 -25.20
N SER A 11 -15.71 64.47 -26.53
CA SER A 11 -15.04 63.51 -27.39
C SER A 11 -13.97 64.22 -28.24
N VAL A 12 -12.99 63.42 -28.68
CA VAL A 12 -12.06 63.58 -29.83
C VAL A 12 -10.91 64.59 -29.72
N ALA A 13 -9.66 64.10 -29.78
CA ALA A 13 -8.71 64.46 -30.84
C ALA A 13 -7.46 63.56 -30.85
N VAL A 14 -7.08 63.21 -32.07
CA VAL A 14 -6.02 62.30 -32.53
C VAL A 14 -4.67 63.03 -32.59
N ILE A 15 -3.58 62.34 -32.27
CA ILE A 15 -2.26 62.64 -32.85
C ILE A 15 -1.73 61.36 -33.49
N ALA A 16 -1.61 61.41 -34.82
CA ALA A 16 -0.88 60.47 -35.64
C ALA A 16 0.50 61.06 -35.94
N LEU A 17 1.55 60.25 -35.88
CA LEU A 17 2.75 60.43 -36.69
C LEU A 17 3.25 59.05 -37.11
N VAL A 18 3.29 58.90 -38.43
CA VAL A 18 3.67 57.74 -39.23
C VAL A 18 5.08 58.00 -39.78
N LEU A 19 5.69 56.94 -40.31
CA LEU A 19 6.74 56.87 -41.36
C LEU A 19 8.13 56.54 -40.80
N LEU A 20 8.90 55.56 -41.27
CA LEU A 20 8.97 54.62 -42.41
C LEU A 20 9.97 53.51 -41.98
N GLY A 21 10.16 52.30 -42.52
CA GLY A 21 9.78 51.57 -43.73
C GLY A 21 10.86 50.45 -43.86
N VAL A 22 10.54 49.14 -43.84
CA VAL A 22 10.24 48.25 -45.01
C VAL A 22 11.54 47.66 -45.63
N PRO A 23 11.61 46.43 -46.19
CA PRO A 23 10.91 45.15 -45.93
C PRO A 23 11.80 43.89 -46.20
N LEU A 24 11.17 42.71 -46.36
CA LEU A 24 11.49 41.55 -47.24
C LEU A 24 11.37 40.23 -46.44
N ALA A 25 10.68 39.17 -46.84
CA ALA A 25 9.76 38.92 -47.94
C ALA A 25 9.06 37.57 -47.63
N GLU A 26 7.75 37.53 -47.77
CA GLU A 26 6.97 36.36 -48.22
C GLU A 26 6.37 36.80 -49.56
N PRO A 27 6.13 35.91 -50.57
CA PRO A 27 5.15 34.84 -50.37
C PRO A 27 5.28 33.58 -51.27
N TYR A 28 4.42 32.59 -51.01
CA TYR A 28 3.46 31.96 -51.96
C TYR A 28 3.41 30.41 -51.99
N ARG A 29 2.20 29.88 -51.64
CA ARG A 29 1.44 28.67 -52.08
C ARG A 29 2.18 27.33 -52.30
N ASP A 30 1.65 26.14 -52.01
CA ASP A 30 0.27 25.65 -52.10
C ASP A 30 0.11 24.31 -51.34
N GLY A 31 -1.12 23.96 -50.99
CA GLY A 31 -1.46 22.73 -50.29
C GLY A 31 -1.44 21.46 -51.16
N LYS A 32 -1.65 20.32 -50.47
CA LYS A 32 -1.91 18.94 -50.95
C LYS A 32 -0.71 17.99 -51.05
N PHE A 33 -0.18 17.51 -49.92
CA PHE A 33 0.48 16.18 -49.91
C PHE A 33 0.30 15.33 -48.64
N GLY A 34 -0.47 15.77 -47.63
CA GLY A 34 -0.62 15.03 -46.36
C GLY A 34 -1.70 13.94 -46.32
N ALA A 35 -2.69 13.95 -47.22
CA ALA A 35 -3.88 13.09 -47.08
C ALA A 35 -3.83 11.76 -47.86
N ARG A 36 -2.89 11.59 -48.82
CA ARG A 36 -2.81 10.36 -49.64
C ARG A 36 -1.79 9.32 -49.15
N LEU A 37 -0.89 9.67 -48.24
CA LEU A 37 0.11 8.73 -47.69
C LEU A 37 -0.39 7.99 -46.43
N VAL A 38 -1.30 8.59 -45.67
CA VAL A 38 -1.87 8.00 -44.46
C VAL A 38 -2.94 6.94 -44.76
N GLY A 39 -3.62 7.03 -45.91
CA GLY A 39 -4.57 6.01 -46.37
C GLY A 39 -3.89 4.68 -46.76
N ARG A 40 -2.81 4.74 -47.57
CA ARG A 40 -2.14 3.52 -48.05
C ARG A 40 -1.45 2.69 -46.96
N ILE A 41 -1.08 3.29 -45.82
CA ILE A 41 -0.46 2.58 -44.69
C ILE A 41 -1.54 1.90 -43.83
N ARG A 42 -2.73 2.51 -43.71
CA ARG A 42 -3.86 1.93 -42.96
C ARG A 42 -4.45 0.72 -43.69
N ASP A 43 -4.57 0.79 -45.02
CA ASP A 43 -5.13 -0.30 -45.82
C ASP A 43 -4.21 -1.54 -45.87
N ARG A 44 -2.89 -1.35 -46.01
CA ARG A 44 -1.90 -2.46 -45.94
C ARG A 44 -1.76 -3.10 -44.56
N ARG A 45 -2.21 -2.43 -43.50
CA ARG A 45 -2.25 -2.96 -42.12
C ARG A 45 -3.51 -3.78 -41.88
N LEU A 46 -4.65 -3.33 -42.43
CA LEU A 46 -5.93 -4.06 -42.40
C LEU A 46 -5.86 -5.35 -43.25
N GLU A 47 -5.23 -5.31 -44.42
CA GLU A 47 -5.03 -6.49 -45.28
C GLU A 47 -4.17 -7.57 -44.61
N ARG A 48 -3.12 -7.17 -43.87
CA ARG A 48 -2.28 -8.09 -43.09
C ARG A 48 -2.98 -8.66 -41.85
N ILE A 49 -3.92 -7.92 -41.27
CA ILE A 49 -4.74 -8.39 -40.15
C ILE A 49 -5.78 -9.41 -40.66
N GLN A 50 -6.40 -9.16 -41.82
CA GLN A 50 -7.34 -10.10 -42.45
C GLN A 50 -6.65 -11.37 -42.96
N LEU A 51 -5.42 -11.29 -43.49
CA LEU A 51 -4.61 -12.45 -43.85
C LEU A 51 -4.20 -13.28 -42.63
N ARG A 52 -3.88 -12.65 -41.48
CA ARG A 52 -3.64 -13.34 -40.20
C ARG A 52 -4.91 -13.98 -39.64
N GLN A 53 -6.06 -13.34 -39.77
CA GLN A 53 -7.34 -13.93 -39.37
C GLN A 53 -7.70 -15.14 -40.23
N ARG A 54 -7.43 -15.11 -41.53
CA ARG A 54 -7.63 -16.28 -42.41
C ARG A 54 -6.65 -17.41 -42.16
N SER A 55 -5.40 -17.14 -41.77
CA SER A 55 -4.44 -18.19 -41.37
C SER A 55 -4.76 -18.81 -40.00
N LEU A 56 -5.38 -18.04 -39.10
CA LEU A 56 -5.83 -18.49 -37.78
C LEU A 56 -7.10 -19.35 -37.84
N ILE A 57 -7.94 -19.19 -38.87
CA ILE A 57 -9.11 -20.07 -39.11
C ILE A 57 -8.68 -21.44 -39.68
N ALA A 58 -7.48 -21.55 -40.26
CA ALA A 58 -6.98 -22.76 -40.91
C ALA A 58 -6.11 -23.67 -40.02
N SER A 59 -5.84 -23.29 -38.76
CA SER A 59 -5.01 -24.09 -37.83
C SER A 59 -5.80 -24.40 -36.55
N ASN A 60 -6.49 -25.54 -36.59
CA ASN A 60 -7.06 -26.18 -35.41
C ASN A 60 -5.90 -26.79 -34.59
N GLU A 61 -5.56 -26.23 -33.43
CA GLU A 61 -5.08 -27.01 -32.27
C GLU A 61 -5.06 -26.13 -30.99
N ALA A 62 -5.43 -26.77 -29.88
CA ALA A 62 -6.03 -26.15 -28.71
C ALA A 62 -5.06 -25.36 -27.79
N TYR A 63 -5.43 -24.12 -27.46
CA TYR A 63 -5.06 -23.46 -26.21
C TYR A 63 -6.14 -22.42 -25.87
N HIS A 64 -6.98 -22.72 -24.87
CA HIS A 64 -8.06 -21.83 -24.41
C HIS A 64 -7.52 -20.79 -23.43
N ASP A 65 -7.36 -19.56 -23.91
CA ASP A 65 -7.21 -18.32 -23.13
C ASP A 65 -8.59 -17.63 -23.08
N TYR A 66 -9.14 -17.40 -21.88
CA TYR A 66 -10.39 -16.65 -21.73
C TYR A 66 -10.07 -15.19 -21.38
N SER A 67 -10.01 -14.38 -22.45
CA SER A 67 -10.33 -12.96 -22.45
C SER A 67 -11.82 -12.81 -22.81
N MET A 68 -12.66 -12.32 -21.90
CA MET A 68 -14.03 -11.88 -22.22
C MET A 68 -14.24 -10.43 -21.79
N ASP A 69 -14.47 -9.60 -22.81
CA ASP A 69 -14.85 -8.18 -22.72
C ASP A 69 -16.24 -8.01 -22.09
N TYR A 70 -16.36 -7.05 -21.17
CA TYR A 70 -17.63 -6.55 -20.64
C TYR A 70 -18.26 -5.57 -21.64
N ARG A 71 -19.48 -5.87 -22.10
CA ARG A 71 -20.38 -4.88 -22.73
C ARG A 71 -21.55 -4.55 -21.82
N ASP A 72 -21.73 -3.24 -21.64
CA ASP A 72 -22.90 -2.54 -21.07
C ASP A 72 -24.18 -2.95 -21.80
N ASP A 73 -25.28 -3.13 -21.06
CA ASP A 73 -26.63 -2.90 -21.59
C ASP A 73 -27.46 -2.17 -20.53
N ASN A 74 -27.91 -0.97 -20.89
CA ASN A 74 -28.90 -0.20 -20.16
C ASN A 74 -30.13 -0.01 -21.06
N ARG A 75 -31.29 -0.08 -20.42
CA ARG A 75 -32.65 -0.17 -20.96
C ARG A 75 -33.05 0.88 -22.01
N SER A 76 -33.96 0.46 -22.90
CA SER A 76 -35.08 1.30 -23.36
C SER A 76 -36.33 0.43 -23.61
N ALA A 77 -37.45 0.86 -23.02
CA ALA A 77 -38.78 0.34 -23.26
C ALA A 77 -39.38 0.96 -24.53
N ALA A 78 -40.14 0.17 -25.30
CA ALA A 78 -41.47 0.50 -25.86
C ALA A 78 -41.83 -0.40 -27.07
N GLU A 79 -43.10 -0.83 -27.06
CA GLU A 79 -43.97 -1.12 -28.21
C GLU A 79 -43.89 -2.44 -29.00
N SER A 80 -44.78 -3.35 -28.58
CA SER A 80 -45.95 -3.85 -29.33
C SER A 80 -45.83 -5.02 -30.34
N ASN A 81 -46.84 -5.89 -30.19
CA ASN A 81 -47.49 -6.81 -31.13
C ASN A 81 -46.88 -8.19 -31.41
N GLY A 82 -47.67 -9.22 -31.07
CA GLY A 82 -47.92 -10.32 -32.01
C GLY A 82 -47.89 -11.75 -31.47
N THR A 83 -49.01 -12.16 -30.86
CA THR A 83 -49.74 -13.45 -31.06
C THR A 83 -49.10 -14.82 -30.80
N ALA A 84 -49.83 -15.59 -29.96
CA ALA A 84 -50.09 -17.06 -29.98
C ALA A 84 -48.90 -18.03 -29.82
N ASP A 85 -48.96 -19.12 -29.06
CA ASP A 85 -50.05 -20.11 -28.95
C ASP A 85 -49.99 -20.85 -27.59
N GLY A 86 -51.12 -21.45 -27.17
CA GLY A 86 -51.43 -21.85 -25.79
C GLY A 86 -51.26 -23.32 -25.36
N SER A 87 -51.78 -23.61 -24.15
CA SER A 87 -52.25 -24.91 -23.59
C SER A 87 -52.31 -24.79 -22.05
N LYS A 88 -53.45 -24.42 -21.43
CA LYS A 88 -54.59 -25.24 -20.94
C LYS A 88 -54.36 -26.06 -19.64
N GLY A 89 -55.29 -25.88 -18.69
CA GLY A 89 -55.59 -26.72 -17.51
C GLY A 89 -55.66 -25.90 -16.21
N GLU A 90 -56.73 -25.14 -15.93
CA GLU A 90 -57.94 -25.52 -15.14
C GLU A 90 -57.57 -25.94 -13.69
N ASP A 91 -57.76 -25.14 -12.64
CA ASP A 91 -58.97 -24.56 -11.97
C ASP A 91 -59.17 -25.27 -10.62
N TYR A 92 -59.33 -24.53 -9.52
CA TYR A 92 -60.27 -24.76 -8.39
C TYR A 92 -60.05 -23.68 -7.32
N ASP A 93 -61.00 -22.75 -7.27
CA ASP A 93 -61.25 -21.79 -6.18
C ASP A 93 -61.70 -22.49 -4.88
N LEU A 94 -61.32 -21.95 -3.73
CA LEU A 94 -62.15 -21.97 -2.51
C LEU A 94 -61.84 -20.75 -1.62
N ASN A 95 -62.82 -19.85 -1.52
CA ASN A 95 -62.89 -18.75 -0.57
C ASN A 95 -63.33 -19.26 0.82
N ILE A 96 -62.62 -18.87 1.89
CA ILE A 96 -63.19 -18.74 3.25
C ILE A 96 -62.65 -17.44 3.88
N ALA A 97 -63.56 -16.62 4.39
CA ALA A 97 -63.31 -15.33 5.01
C ALA A 97 -63.37 -15.37 6.55
N GLY A 98 -62.35 -14.79 7.19
CA GLY A 98 -62.35 -14.10 8.50
C GLY A 98 -61.96 -14.93 9.75
N PRO A 99 -61.51 -14.29 10.87
CA PRO A 99 -61.21 -12.87 11.12
C PRO A 99 -59.77 -12.58 11.61
N LEU A 100 -59.43 -11.29 11.58
CA LEU A 100 -58.22 -10.61 12.08
C LEU A 100 -57.47 -11.28 13.25
N GLU A 101 -56.26 -11.77 12.97
CA GLU A 101 -55.11 -11.56 13.84
C GLU A 101 -54.10 -10.70 13.09
N GLU A 102 -53.65 -9.63 13.74
CA GLU A 102 -52.73 -8.63 13.23
C GLU A 102 -51.31 -9.23 13.16
N VAL A 103 -51.09 -10.12 12.20
CA VAL A 103 -49.76 -10.63 11.86
C VAL A 103 -48.96 -9.44 11.35
N ARG A 104 -47.99 -9.02 12.15
CA ARG A 104 -46.92 -8.07 11.79
C ARG A 104 -46.43 -8.43 10.39
N ARG A 105 -46.82 -7.63 9.38
CA ARG A 105 -46.46 -7.85 7.99
C ARG A 105 -44.93 -7.87 7.89
N THR A 106 -44.38 -9.04 7.61
CA THR A 106 -43.02 -9.21 7.10
C THR A 106 -42.91 -8.36 5.82
N PRO A 107 -41.88 -7.51 5.67
CA PRO A 107 -41.69 -6.78 4.42
C PRO A 107 -41.54 -7.80 3.28
N LEU A 108 -42.36 -7.66 2.23
CA LEU A 108 -42.20 -8.45 1.01
C LEU A 108 -40.83 -8.12 0.41
N LEU A 109 -39.91 -9.08 0.45
CA LEU A 109 -38.61 -8.99 -0.19
C LEU A 109 -38.80 -8.61 -1.69
N PRO A 110 -38.11 -7.58 -2.21
CA PRO A 110 -38.09 -7.27 -3.62
C PRO A 110 -37.83 -8.50 -4.50
N SER A 111 -38.50 -8.62 -5.65
CA SER A 111 -38.37 -9.76 -6.58
C SER A 111 -36.91 -10.09 -6.97
N ALA A 112 -36.03 -9.08 -6.99
CA ALA A 112 -34.60 -9.25 -7.23
C ALA A 112 -33.85 -10.01 -6.11
N LEU A 113 -34.32 -9.94 -4.86
CA LEU A 113 -33.80 -10.69 -3.71
C LEU A 113 -34.30 -12.14 -3.70
N LEU A 114 -35.51 -12.38 -4.19
CA LEU A 114 -36.07 -13.73 -4.43
C LEU A 114 -35.31 -14.48 -5.54
N ASP A 115 -34.89 -13.80 -6.61
CA ASP A 115 -34.01 -14.38 -7.63
C ASP A 115 -32.63 -14.75 -7.06
N THR A 116 -32.19 -14.08 -5.99
CA THR A 116 -30.95 -14.43 -5.30
C THR A 116 -31.09 -15.67 -4.42
N LEU A 117 -32.29 -16.13 -4.12
CA LEU A 117 -32.55 -17.39 -3.40
C LEU A 117 -32.68 -18.60 -4.35
N LYS A 118 -32.68 -18.38 -5.68
CA LYS A 118 -32.75 -19.49 -6.64
C LYS A 118 -31.44 -20.30 -6.62
N PRO A 119 -31.51 -21.65 -6.48
CA PRO A 119 -30.32 -22.49 -6.42
C PRO A 119 -29.54 -22.42 -7.74
N SER A 120 -28.22 -22.26 -7.65
CA SER A 120 -27.32 -22.33 -8.79
C SER A 120 -26.19 -23.32 -8.51
N PRO A 121 -25.86 -24.25 -9.43
CA PRO A 121 -24.84 -25.27 -9.19
C PRO A 121 -23.47 -24.67 -8.82
N ARG A 122 -23.18 -23.48 -9.37
CA ARG A 122 -21.95 -22.74 -9.07
C ARG A 122 -21.95 -22.23 -7.62
N ARG A 123 -23.05 -21.65 -7.13
CA ARG A 123 -23.15 -21.11 -5.76
C ARG A 123 -23.14 -22.21 -4.70
N SER A 124 -23.76 -23.37 -4.96
CA SER A 124 -23.79 -24.49 -4.03
C SER A 124 -22.37 -24.99 -3.65
N MET A 125 -21.39 -24.88 -4.56
CA MET A 125 -19.99 -25.16 -4.25
C MET A 125 -19.41 -24.21 -3.19
N PHE A 126 -19.77 -22.93 -3.26
CA PHE A 126 -19.31 -21.93 -2.29
C PHE A 126 -20.07 -22.05 -0.98
N GLU A 127 -21.40 -22.28 -1.04
CA GLU A 127 -22.26 -22.48 0.13
C GLU A 127 -21.79 -23.65 0.99
N GLY A 128 -21.32 -24.76 0.39
CA GLY A 128 -20.80 -25.92 1.12
C GLY A 128 -19.35 -25.79 1.60
N LYS A 129 -18.64 -24.70 1.29
CA LYS A 129 -17.24 -24.48 1.70
C LYS A 129 -17.04 -23.25 2.59
N ILE A 130 -17.97 -22.31 2.56
CA ILE A 130 -17.99 -21.16 3.47
C ILE A 130 -18.69 -21.58 4.75
N ILE A 131 -17.99 -21.39 5.86
CA ILE A 131 -18.41 -21.86 7.16
C ILE A 131 -18.86 -20.67 8.00
N PHE A 132 -20.04 -20.75 8.60
CA PHE A 132 -20.55 -19.79 9.57
C PHE A 132 -20.38 -20.36 10.97
N ARG A 133 -19.62 -19.64 11.81
CA ARG A 133 -19.37 -20.00 13.21
C ARG A 133 -20.21 -19.10 14.11
N PHE A 134 -21.18 -19.67 14.81
CA PHE A 134 -22.06 -18.96 15.75
C PHE A 134 -21.51 -19.03 17.18
N TYR A 135 -21.62 -17.90 17.86
CA TYR A 135 -21.20 -17.74 19.23
C TYR A 135 -22.31 -17.07 20.04
N HIS A 136 -22.60 -17.62 21.20
CA HIS A 136 -23.57 -17.10 22.17
C HIS A 136 -22.98 -17.27 23.57
N GLY A 137 -23.19 -16.27 24.45
CA GLY A 137 -22.54 -16.27 25.78
C GLY A 137 -21.00 -16.32 25.74
N GLY A 138 -20.38 -15.88 24.64
CA GLY A 138 -18.92 -15.95 24.43
C GLY A 138 -18.40 -17.30 23.92
N ASN A 139 -19.22 -18.36 23.93
CA ASN A 139 -18.84 -19.70 23.53
C ASN A 139 -19.26 -20.01 22.09
N LEU A 140 -18.52 -20.87 21.40
CA LEU A 140 -18.92 -21.41 20.10
C LEU A 140 -20.08 -22.39 20.31
N THR A 141 -21.24 -22.10 19.74
CA THR A 141 -22.44 -22.94 19.88
C THR A 141 -22.70 -23.80 18.65
N LYS A 142 -22.45 -23.26 17.45
CA LYS A 142 -22.65 -23.99 16.19
C LYS A 142 -21.62 -23.61 15.13
N GLN A 143 -21.29 -24.55 14.28
CA GLN A 143 -20.58 -24.34 13.03
C GLN A 143 -21.37 -25.02 11.91
N THR A 144 -21.71 -24.27 10.86
CA THR A 144 -22.60 -24.74 9.78
C THR A 144 -22.21 -24.13 8.45
N THR A 145 -22.65 -24.74 7.37
CA THR A 145 -22.63 -24.17 6.01
C THR A 145 -24.04 -23.80 5.56
N LEU A 146 -24.18 -23.13 4.40
CA LEU A 146 -25.49 -22.90 3.77
C LEU A 146 -25.95 -24.09 2.90
N ALA A 147 -25.11 -25.13 2.77
CA ALA A 147 -25.47 -26.37 2.07
C ALA A 147 -26.21 -27.37 2.96
N GLU A 148 -26.23 -27.13 4.28
CA GLU A 148 -26.99 -27.93 5.23
C GLU A 148 -28.46 -27.45 5.23
N ASP A 149 -29.41 -28.38 5.07
CA ASP A 149 -30.86 -28.08 5.00
C ASP A 149 -31.48 -27.70 6.37
N ASP A 150 -30.65 -27.52 7.40
CA ASP A 150 -31.09 -27.13 8.73
C ASP A 150 -31.23 -25.62 8.88
N ARG A 151 -32.23 -25.18 9.67
CA ARG A 151 -32.35 -23.77 10.07
C ARG A 151 -31.06 -23.26 10.69
N LEU A 152 -30.61 -22.08 10.28
CA LEU A 152 -29.35 -21.49 10.72
C LEU A 152 -29.32 -21.34 12.24
N LEU A 153 -30.40 -20.82 12.84
CA LEU A 153 -30.50 -20.55 14.28
C LEU A 153 -30.72 -21.81 15.14
N ASN A 154 -31.07 -22.95 14.54
CA ASN A 154 -31.29 -24.16 15.33
C ASN A 154 -29.96 -24.65 15.93
N GLY A 155 -29.92 -24.85 17.26
CA GLY A 155 -28.73 -25.27 17.99
C GLY A 155 -27.65 -24.20 18.19
N THR A 156 -27.94 -22.92 17.90
CA THR A 156 -26.98 -21.82 18.14
C THR A 156 -27.17 -21.14 19.50
N GLU A 157 -28.26 -21.44 20.21
CA GLU A 157 -28.79 -20.69 21.37
C GLU A 157 -29.22 -19.25 21.05
N CYS A 158 -29.08 -18.81 19.80
CA CYS A 158 -29.44 -17.48 19.36
C CYS A 158 -30.96 -17.35 19.17
N THR A 159 -31.54 -16.23 19.61
CA THR A 159 -32.97 -15.94 19.48
C THR A 159 -33.24 -14.82 18.47
N PRO A 160 -34.35 -14.85 17.72
CA PRO A 160 -34.66 -13.84 16.70
C PRO A 160 -34.74 -12.38 17.22
N ASP A 161 -35.05 -12.21 18.50
CA ASP A 161 -35.25 -10.92 19.16
C ASP A 161 -33.98 -10.34 19.78
N GLU A 162 -32.85 -11.05 19.76
CA GLU A 162 -31.59 -10.53 20.28
C GLU A 162 -30.87 -9.62 19.26
N ARG A 163 -29.77 -8.99 19.71
CA ARG A 163 -28.88 -8.26 18.80
C ARG A 163 -27.99 -9.24 18.05
N PHE A 164 -27.86 -9.06 16.75
CA PHE A 164 -26.97 -9.89 15.93
C PHE A 164 -25.73 -9.11 15.51
N ALA A 165 -24.57 -9.77 15.51
CA ALA A 165 -23.32 -9.24 14.99
C ALA A 165 -22.65 -10.23 14.04
N LEU A 166 -22.15 -9.75 12.90
CA LEU A 166 -21.43 -10.57 11.93
C LEU A 166 -20.01 -10.04 11.70
N ILE A 167 -19.01 -10.92 11.81
CA ILE A 167 -17.61 -10.61 11.52
C ILE A 167 -17.22 -11.26 10.18
N VAL A 168 -16.64 -10.47 9.28
CA VAL A 168 -16.13 -10.92 7.97
C VAL A 168 -14.64 -10.59 7.86
N HIS A 169 -13.81 -11.63 7.93
CA HIS A 169 -12.34 -11.50 7.92
C HIS A 169 -11.78 -11.11 6.53
N GLY A 170 -10.45 -10.93 6.43
CA GLY A 170 -9.73 -10.53 5.21
C GLY A 170 -9.04 -11.68 4.45
N TRP A 171 -8.09 -11.31 3.58
CA TRP A 171 -7.28 -12.24 2.78
C TRP A 171 -6.23 -12.97 3.64
N ARG A 172 -6.11 -14.29 3.48
CA ARG A 172 -5.24 -15.18 4.28
C ARG A 172 -5.53 -15.13 5.79
N GLU A 173 -6.80 -14.95 6.13
CA GLU A 173 -7.32 -14.97 7.48
C GLU A 173 -8.44 -16.00 7.61
N ASN A 174 -8.82 -16.32 8.84
CA ASN A 174 -9.90 -17.23 9.21
C ASN A 174 -10.55 -16.77 10.52
N CYS A 175 -11.60 -17.46 10.96
CA CYS A 175 -12.38 -17.06 12.13
C CYS A 175 -11.87 -17.57 13.49
N TYR A 176 -10.80 -18.36 13.54
CA TYR A 176 -10.42 -19.12 14.74
C TYR A 176 -8.94 -18.96 15.16
N GLU A 177 -8.01 -18.79 14.22
CA GLU A 177 -6.59 -18.56 14.51
C GLU A 177 -6.21 -17.08 14.57
N VAL A 178 -7.03 -16.20 13.97
CA VAL A 178 -6.66 -14.79 13.80
C VAL A 178 -6.97 -13.99 15.07
N PRO A 179 -5.94 -13.44 15.76
CA PRO A 179 -6.14 -12.86 17.10
C PRO A 179 -7.10 -11.67 17.13
N TRP A 180 -7.11 -10.82 16.09
CA TRP A 180 -8.02 -9.67 16.08
C TRP A 180 -9.50 -10.09 15.96
N VAL A 181 -9.78 -11.24 15.32
CA VAL A 181 -11.14 -11.78 15.21
C VAL A 181 -11.62 -12.29 16.56
N ALA A 182 -10.76 -13.02 17.28
CA ALA A 182 -11.05 -13.50 18.63
C ALA A 182 -11.31 -12.32 19.59
N ASN A 183 -10.44 -11.31 19.59
CA ASN A 183 -10.60 -10.12 20.42
C ASN A 183 -11.87 -9.34 20.04
N LEU A 184 -12.21 -9.25 18.75
CA LEU A 184 -13.42 -8.54 18.33
C LEU A 184 -14.69 -9.28 18.75
N ARG A 185 -14.70 -10.61 18.66
CA ARG A 185 -15.80 -11.44 19.16
C ARG A 185 -16.01 -11.20 20.65
N GLU A 186 -14.94 -11.22 21.43
CA GLU A 186 -15.01 -10.97 22.88
C GLU A 186 -15.49 -9.56 23.19
N ASN A 187 -14.92 -8.54 22.54
CA ASN A 187 -15.36 -7.15 22.68
C ASN A 187 -16.84 -6.95 22.33
N LEU A 188 -17.31 -7.55 21.23
CA LEU A 188 -18.73 -7.48 20.86
C LEU A 188 -19.62 -8.23 21.85
N HIS A 189 -19.17 -9.37 22.37
CA HIS A 189 -19.91 -10.10 23.41
C HIS A 189 -20.09 -9.24 24.66
N LEU A 190 -19.01 -8.63 25.15
CA LEU A 190 -19.01 -7.79 26.35
C LEU A 190 -19.78 -6.48 26.19
N HIS A 191 -19.64 -5.81 25.03
CA HIS A 191 -20.13 -4.44 24.86
C HIS A 191 -21.43 -4.31 24.06
N ARG A 192 -21.78 -5.29 23.23
CA ARG A 192 -23.02 -5.28 22.43
C ARG A 192 -24.04 -6.30 22.95
N GLY A 193 -23.56 -7.47 23.38
CA GLY A 193 -24.39 -8.61 23.73
C GLY A 193 -25.09 -9.25 22.53
N GLY A 194 -25.86 -10.31 22.79
CA GLY A 194 -26.57 -11.09 21.78
C GLY A 194 -25.67 -12.08 21.03
N CYS A 195 -26.11 -12.48 19.84
CA CYS A 195 -25.48 -13.51 19.04
C CYS A 195 -24.45 -12.94 18.05
N ILE A 196 -23.32 -13.64 17.94
CA ILE A 196 -22.22 -13.26 17.07
C ILE A 196 -21.96 -14.40 16.10
N ALA A 197 -21.92 -14.10 14.81
CA ALA A 197 -21.44 -15.01 13.79
C ALA A 197 -20.13 -14.52 13.19
N CYS A 198 -19.27 -15.45 12.77
CA CYS A 198 -18.11 -15.16 11.94
C CYS A 198 -18.20 -15.97 10.63
N MET A 199 -18.08 -15.28 9.50
CA MET A 199 -18.07 -15.89 8.17
C MET A 199 -16.64 -16.29 7.81
N ASP A 200 -16.37 -17.59 7.77
CA ASP A 200 -15.08 -18.16 7.43
C ASP A 200 -15.07 -18.63 5.96
N TYR A 201 -14.35 -17.89 5.13
CA TYR A 201 -14.14 -18.22 3.71
C TYR A 201 -12.66 -18.54 3.42
N SER A 202 -11.91 -19.02 4.43
CA SER A 202 -10.47 -19.33 4.34
C SER A 202 -10.13 -20.40 3.29
N SER A 203 -11.08 -21.27 2.94
CA SER A 203 -10.99 -22.20 1.82
C SER A 203 -10.73 -21.51 0.47
N PHE A 204 -11.11 -20.24 0.34
CA PHE A 204 -10.89 -19.40 -0.84
C PHE A 204 -9.85 -18.30 -0.57
N SER A 205 -9.76 -17.81 0.67
CA SER A 205 -8.89 -16.69 1.03
C SER A 205 -7.41 -17.08 1.26
N SER A 206 -7.10 -18.37 1.44
CA SER A 206 -5.74 -18.88 1.66
C SER A 206 -4.84 -18.81 0.41
N GLY A 207 -5.45 -18.78 -0.78
CA GLY A 207 -4.75 -18.75 -2.07
C GLY A 207 -4.21 -17.39 -2.50
N GLY A 208 -3.97 -17.24 -3.81
CA GLY A 208 -3.52 -15.97 -4.40
C GLY A 208 -4.62 -14.91 -4.42
N TYR A 209 -4.28 -13.67 -4.10
CA TYR A 209 -5.24 -12.55 -4.02
C TYR A 209 -6.04 -12.33 -5.32
N GLY A 210 -5.41 -12.48 -6.50
CA GLY A 210 -6.10 -12.37 -7.78
C GLY A 210 -7.19 -13.43 -7.98
N GLY A 211 -6.95 -14.66 -7.50
CA GLY A 211 -7.94 -15.73 -7.51
C GLY A 211 -9.11 -15.41 -6.57
N LEU A 212 -8.82 -14.89 -5.37
CA LEU A 212 -9.84 -14.44 -4.42
C LEU A 212 -10.73 -13.33 -5.00
N VAL A 213 -10.13 -12.32 -5.65
CA VAL A 213 -10.89 -11.26 -6.35
C VAL A 213 -11.74 -11.84 -7.49
N GLY A 214 -11.23 -12.84 -8.21
CA GLY A 214 -11.96 -13.51 -9.29
C GLY A 214 -13.25 -14.21 -8.85
N VAL A 215 -13.34 -14.63 -7.59
CA VAL A 215 -14.53 -15.27 -6.99
C VAL A 215 -15.32 -14.35 -6.06
N PHE A 216 -15.03 -13.04 -6.06
CA PHE A 216 -15.68 -12.07 -5.16
C PHE A 216 -17.21 -12.15 -5.21
N ARG A 217 -17.79 -12.19 -6.42
CA ARG A 217 -19.25 -12.22 -6.60
C ARG A 217 -19.88 -13.48 -6.02
N ASP A 218 -19.20 -14.61 -6.14
CA ASP A 218 -19.69 -15.89 -5.63
C ASP A 218 -19.69 -15.87 -4.09
N ILE A 219 -18.60 -15.43 -3.45
CA ILE A 219 -18.51 -15.32 -1.98
C ILE A 219 -19.53 -14.29 -1.44
N ARG A 220 -19.68 -13.16 -2.14
CA ARG A 220 -20.68 -12.14 -1.82
C ARG A 220 -22.09 -12.70 -1.85
N ASP A 221 -22.44 -13.49 -2.86
CA ASP A 221 -23.79 -14.04 -2.98
C ASP A 221 -24.11 -15.01 -1.84
N VAL A 222 -23.11 -15.76 -1.35
CA VAL A 222 -23.25 -16.59 -0.14
C VAL A 222 -23.49 -15.71 1.11
N LEU A 223 -22.76 -14.62 1.29
CA LEU A 223 -22.97 -13.69 2.40
C LEU A 223 -24.36 -13.03 2.36
N LEU A 224 -24.82 -12.63 1.16
CA LEU A 224 -26.16 -12.08 0.97
C LEU A 224 -27.24 -13.13 1.30
N HIS A 225 -27.08 -14.36 0.80
CA HIS A 225 -28.00 -15.47 1.11
C HIS A 225 -28.06 -15.73 2.62
N PHE A 226 -26.91 -15.76 3.30
CA PHE A 226 -26.85 -15.94 4.75
C PHE A 226 -27.66 -14.87 5.52
N LEU A 227 -27.47 -13.58 5.21
CA LEU A 227 -28.20 -12.50 5.89
C LEU A 227 -29.71 -12.56 5.60
N LEU A 228 -30.11 -12.88 4.37
CA LEU A 228 -31.52 -13.05 4.02
C LEU A 228 -32.15 -14.25 4.73
N GLN A 229 -31.41 -15.36 4.87
CA GLN A 229 -31.88 -16.54 5.59
C GLN A 229 -32.04 -16.23 7.09
N LEU A 230 -31.11 -15.49 7.71
CA LEU A 230 -31.27 -15.03 9.09
C LEU A 230 -32.49 -14.12 9.26
N GLN A 231 -32.72 -13.20 8.31
CA GLN A 231 -33.91 -12.35 8.32
C GLN A 231 -35.20 -13.18 8.21
N TYR A 232 -35.20 -14.19 7.33
CA TYR A 232 -36.31 -15.13 7.19
C TYR A 232 -36.57 -15.92 8.48
N GLU A 233 -35.51 -16.27 9.22
CA GLU A 233 -35.61 -16.93 10.53
C GLU A 233 -35.94 -15.96 11.69
N GLY A 234 -36.12 -14.67 11.38
CA GLY A 234 -36.68 -13.66 12.29
C GLY A 234 -35.67 -12.68 12.86
N ILE A 235 -34.38 -12.77 12.52
CA ILE A 235 -33.37 -11.79 12.92
C ILE A 235 -33.70 -10.43 12.30
N GLN A 236 -33.76 -9.39 13.14
CA GLN A 236 -34.08 -8.04 12.70
C GLN A 236 -32.83 -7.34 12.15
N PHE A 237 -32.89 -6.89 10.89
CA PHE A 237 -31.80 -6.11 10.29
C PHE A 237 -31.52 -4.82 11.05
N GLU A 238 -32.53 -4.21 11.64
CA GLU A 238 -32.40 -3.00 12.45
C GLU A 238 -31.58 -3.20 13.74
N ARG A 239 -31.32 -4.46 14.11
CA ARG A 239 -30.50 -4.89 15.25
C ARG A 239 -29.31 -5.74 14.79
N THR A 240 -28.97 -5.67 13.51
CA THR A 240 -27.87 -6.41 12.89
C THR A 240 -26.69 -5.47 12.63
N TYR A 241 -25.55 -5.78 13.24
CA TYR A 241 -24.28 -5.10 13.05
C TYR A 241 -23.32 -5.97 12.23
N VAL A 242 -22.61 -5.39 11.27
CA VAL A 242 -21.61 -6.11 10.48
C VAL A 242 -20.25 -5.41 10.60
N PHE A 243 -19.21 -6.19 10.90
CA PHE A 243 -17.82 -5.76 10.83
C PHE A 243 -17.11 -6.46 9.69
N GLY A 244 -16.45 -5.70 8.82
CA GLY A 244 -15.65 -6.26 7.72
C GLY A 244 -14.22 -5.70 7.69
N PHE A 245 -13.22 -6.55 7.50
CA PHE A 245 -11.84 -6.12 7.29
C PHE A 245 -11.35 -6.45 5.87
N SER A 246 -10.60 -5.55 5.24
CA SER A 246 -9.91 -5.81 3.97
C SER A 246 -10.86 -6.24 2.83
N PHE A 247 -10.73 -7.47 2.32
CA PHE A 247 -11.66 -8.07 1.37
C PHE A 247 -13.06 -8.26 1.97
N GLY A 248 -13.15 -8.66 3.24
CA GLY A 248 -14.40 -8.77 3.99
C GLY A 248 -15.14 -7.44 4.17
N ALA A 249 -14.42 -6.32 4.21
CA ALA A 249 -15.03 -5.00 4.18
C ALA A 249 -15.77 -4.74 2.85
N GLN A 250 -15.16 -5.10 1.71
CA GLN A 250 -15.81 -4.96 0.40
C GLN A 250 -17.05 -5.86 0.29
N LEU A 251 -16.98 -7.10 0.81
CA LEU A 251 -18.13 -8.00 0.88
C LEU A 251 -19.27 -7.39 1.70
N SER A 252 -18.95 -6.92 2.92
CA SER A 252 -19.94 -6.35 3.85
C SER A 252 -20.65 -5.14 3.25
N LEU A 253 -19.90 -4.25 2.60
CA LEU A 253 -20.45 -3.03 2.01
C LEU A 253 -21.25 -3.30 0.73
N ASP A 254 -20.81 -4.22 -0.15
CA ASP A 254 -21.58 -4.58 -1.35
C ASP A 254 -22.88 -5.31 -0.99
N VAL A 255 -22.83 -6.22 -0.02
CA VAL A 255 -24.03 -6.92 0.48
C VAL A 255 -25.01 -5.96 1.14
N GLY A 256 -24.54 -5.08 2.03
CA GLY A 256 -25.40 -4.07 2.64
C GLY A 256 -26.08 -3.17 1.61
N ASN A 257 -25.37 -2.75 0.56
CA ASN A 257 -25.96 -1.96 -0.53
C ASN A 257 -26.97 -2.74 -1.37
N ARG A 258 -26.83 -4.07 -1.48
CA ARG A 258 -27.77 -4.95 -2.19
C ARG A 258 -29.04 -5.23 -1.41
N ILE A 259 -28.93 -5.38 -0.09
CA ILE A 259 -30.08 -5.34 0.82
C ILE A 259 -30.77 -3.98 0.65
N GLY A 260 -29.96 -2.90 0.65
CA GLY A 260 -30.43 -1.56 0.39
C GLY A 260 -31.28 -1.00 1.53
N GLY A 261 -31.94 0.14 1.28
CA GLY A 261 -32.92 0.72 2.20
C GLY A 261 -32.37 1.21 3.55
N GLN A 262 -31.06 1.13 3.79
CA GLN A 262 -30.47 1.33 5.12
C GLN A 262 -31.15 0.45 6.19
N GLU A 263 -31.46 -0.81 5.86
CA GLU A 263 -32.16 -1.71 6.79
C GLU A 263 -31.27 -2.17 7.94
N LEU A 264 -30.01 -2.51 7.64
CA LEU A 264 -29.01 -2.92 8.64
C LEU A 264 -28.71 -1.79 9.65
N GLU A 265 -28.59 -2.15 10.93
CA GLU A 265 -28.28 -1.20 12.02
C GLU A 265 -27.01 -0.41 11.72
N ALA A 266 -25.92 -1.13 11.45
CA ALA A 266 -24.62 -0.54 11.23
C ALA A 266 -23.65 -1.47 10.51
N ILE A 267 -22.81 -0.89 9.67
CA ILE A 267 -21.64 -1.56 9.08
C ILE A 267 -20.39 -0.77 9.45
N ASP A 268 -19.46 -1.43 10.13
CA ASP A 268 -18.13 -0.90 10.36
C ASP A 268 -17.13 -1.64 9.51
N THR A 269 -16.27 -0.90 8.83
CA THR A 269 -15.23 -1.49 8.01
C THR A 269 -13.86 -0.99 8.39
N CYS A 270 -12.93 -1.93 8.32
CA CYS A 270 -11.54 -1.67 8.51
C CYS A 270 -10.77 -1.86 7.19
N ASP A 271 -10.15 -0.76 6.78
CA ASP A 271 -9.22 -0.60 5.67
C ASP A 271 -9.63 -1.40 4.42
N MET A 272 -10.81 -1.08 3.89
CA MET A 272 -11.41 -1.82 2.77
C MET A 272 -10.44 -1.99 1.61
N ALA A 273 -10.34 -3.19 1.05
CA ALA A 273 -9.30 -3.51 0.07
C ALA A 273 -9.43 -2.67 -1.21
N GLY A 274 -8.33 -2.06 -1.65
CA GLY A 274 -8.26 -1.29 -2.89
C GLY A 274 -7.94 -2.12 -4.14
N PRO A 275 -6.90 -2.98 -4.14
CA PRO A 275 -6.54 -3.77 -5.32
C PRO A 275 -7.68 -4.69 -5.78
N GLY A 276 -8.01 -4.67 -7.07
CA GLY A 276 -9.17 -5.39 -7.64
C GLY A 276 -10.49 -4.62 -7.61
N PHE A 277 -10.66 -3.65 -6.69
CA PHE A 277 -11.89 -2.90 -6.50
C PHE A 277 -11.78 -1.44 -6.96
N ASP A 278 -10.66 -0.78 -6.64
CA ASP A 278 -10.35 0.59 -7.04
C ASP A 278 -10.17 0.77 -8.55
N GLY A 279 -10.07 -0.33 -9.31
CA GLY A 279 -10.07 -0.33 -10.77
C GLY A 279 -11.48 -0.43 -11.36
N ASP A 280 -12.39 -1.08 -10.63
CA ASP A 280 -13.74 -1.43 -11.07
C ASP A 280 -14.66 -0.20 -11.04
N ARG A 281 -15.40 0.02 -12.13
CA ARG A 281 -16.31 1.16 -12.28
C ARG A 281 -17.46 1.11 -11.28
N ALA A 282 -18.00 -0.08 -10.99
CA ALA A 282 -19.08 -0.26 -10.04
C ALA A 282 -18.61 0.20 -8.65
N PHE A 283 -17.52 -0.38 -8.14
CA PHE A 283 -16.98 -0.03 -6.83
C PHE A 283 -16.52 1.43 -6.74
N LYS A 284 -16.05 2.04 -7.82
CA LYS A 284 -15.71 3.48 -7.85
C LYS A 284 -16.91 4.38 -7.62
N GLN A 285 -18.05 4.06 -8.23
CA GLN A 285 -19.24 4.91 -8.26
C GLN A 285 -20.22 4.64 -7.12
N VAL A 286 -20.13 3.47 -6.50
CA VAL A 286 -20.99 3.08 -5.39
C VAL A 286 -20.79 4.00 -4.19
N ASP A 287 -21.91 4.48 -3.67
CA ASP A 287 -22.02 5.19 -2.40
C ASP A 287 -22.39 4.17 -1.32
N PHE A 288 -21.51 3.99 -0.33
CA PHE A 288 -21.74 3.02 0.73
C PHE A 288 -22.64 3.54 1.85
N ARG A 289 -23.05 4.81 1.82
CA ARG A 289 -24.03 5.36 2.76
C ARG A 289 -25.40 4.67 2.70
N ASN A 290 -25.71 3.99 1.61
CA ASN A 290 -26.96 3.25 1.48
C ASN A 290 -26.92 1.82 2.07
N ALA A 291 -25.73 1.36 2.50
CA ALA A 291 -25.54 -0.03 2.91
C ALA A 291 -26.11 -0.36 4.30
N ALA A 292 -26.27 0.63 5.17
CA ALA A 292 -26.84 0.51 6.51
C ALA A 292 -27.23 1.90 7.05
N LYS A 293 -27.97 1.97 8.17
CA LYS A 293 -28.31 3.26 8.84
C LYS A 293 -27.07 4.04 9.26
N ASN A 294 -25.99 3.33 9.58
CA ASN A 294 -24.72 3.91 9.92
C ASN A 294 -23.58 3.12 9.27
N VAL A 295 -22.65 3.81 8.61
CA VAL A 295 -21.54 3.17 7.91
C VAL A 295 -20.26 3.91 8.26
N GLN A 296 -19.41 3.25 9.02
CA GLN A 296 -18.12 3.76 9.47
C GLN A 296 -17.01 3.05 8.72
N CYS A 297 -16.11 3.81 8.12
CA CYS A 297 -14.98 3.30 7.36
C CYS A 297 -13.70 3.84 7.96
N VAL A 298 -12.85 2.94 8.45
CA VAL A 298 -11.57 3.27 9.05
C VAL A 298 -10.48 2.98 8.03
N HIS A 299 -9.75 4.01 7.63
CA HIS A 299 -8.71 3.95 6.61
C HIS A 299 -7.36 4.05 7.30
N THR A 300 -6.52 3.05 7.09
CA THR A 300 -5.19 2.96 7.71
C THR A 300 -4.08 2.75 6.70
N SER A 301 -4.39 2.32 5.47
CA SER A 301 -3.39 2.12 4.41
C SER A 301 -3.87 2.53 3.02
N ILE A 302 -2.92 2.96 2.18
CA ILE A 302 -3.17 3.22 0.74
C ILE A 302 -2.59 2.15 -0.19
N ASP A 303 -1.71 1.30 0.32
CA ASP A 303 -1.06 0.25 -0.48
C ASP A 303 -1.94 -0.99 -0.65
N LYS A 304 -2.75 -1.31 0.38
CA LYS A 304 -3.74 -2.39 0.36
C LYS A 304 -5.16 -1.88 0.54
N GLY A 305 -5.38 -0.79 1.28
CA GLY A 305 -6.67 -0.14 1.42
C GLY A 305 -7.12 0.62 0.15
N THR A 306 -8.38 1.04 0.12
CA THR A 306 -8.96 1.80 -0.99
C THR A 306 -8.36 3.20 -1.10
N LYS A 307 -8.23 3.67 -2.33
CA LYS A 307 -7.88 5.06 -2.63
C LYS A 307 -9.09 5.99 -2.66
N PHE A 308 -10.29 5.46 -2.44
CA PHE A 308 -11.53 6.23 -2.46
C PHE A 308 -12.20 6.25 -1.07
N PRO A 309 -11.58 6.92 -0.08
CA PRO A 309 -11.98 6.80 1.32
C PRO A 309 -13.26 7.56 1.68
N ASN A 310 -13.88 8.30 0.77
CA ASN A 310 -15.00 9.21 1.08
C ASN A 310 -16.35 8.63 0.60
N LYS A 311 -16.66 7.41 1.01
CA LYS A 311 -17.87 6.68 0.56
C LYS A 311 -18.83 6.29 1.68
N CYS A 312 -18.45 6.54 2.94
CA CYS A 312 -19.21 6.13 4.11
C CYS A 312 -19.72 7.34 4.89
N HIS A 313 -20.61 7.12 5.86
CA HIS A 313 -21.11 8.19 6.73
C HIS A 313 -19.98 8.79 7.56
N GLN A 314 -19.14 7.93 8.15
CA GLN A 314 -17.93 8.32 8.86
C GLN A 314 -16.73 7.73 8.13
N ASN A 315 -15.72 8.56 7.85
CA ASN A 315 -14.49 8.13 7.21
C ASN A 315 -13.31 8.54 8.10
N TRP A 316 -12.83 7.62 8.91
CA TRP A 316 -11.70 7.81 9.80
C TRP A 316 -10.41 7.62 9.04
N ARG A 317 -9.49 8.58 9.19
CA ARG A 317 -8.21 8.56 8.52
C ARG A 317 -7.13 8.52 9.57
N MET A 318 -6.69 7.31 9.87
CA MET A 318 -5.80 7.05 10.99
C MET A 318 -4.34 7.34 10.60
N GLY A 319 -3.50 7.68 11.58
CA GLY A 319 -2.08 7.92 11.35
C GLY A 319 -1.86 9.04 10.34
N GLN A 320 -1.02 8.79 9.33
CA GLN A 320 -0.69 9.75 8.30
C GLN A 320 -1.83 9.86 7.27
N CYS A 321 -2.90 10.55 7.64
CA CYS A 321 -4.06 10.84 6.79
C CYS A 321 -4.78 9.60 6.22
N GLY A 322 -4.70 8.46 6.93
CA GLY A 322 -5.24 7.17 6.48
C GLY A 322 -4.38 6.45 5.43
N LEU A 323 -3.17 6.95 5.16
CA LEU A 323 -2.27 6.38 4.16
C LEU A 323 -1.33 5.33 4.76
N ARG A 324 -0.88 5.56 5.99
CA ARG A 324 0.10 4.73 6.68
C ARG A 324 0.05 4.95 8.19
N GLN A 325 0.45 3.94 8.95
CA GLN A 325 0.52 3.97 10.41
C GLN A 325 1.97 3.92 10.87
N ALA A 326 2.34 4.77 11.84
CA ALA A 326 3.69 4.79 12.42
C ALA A 326 4.03 3.44 13.09
N ALA A 327 3.05 2.80 13.74
CA ALA A 327 3.21 1.49 14.38
C ALA A 327 3.26 0.30 13.39
N ALA A 328 3.26 0.54 12.07
CA ALA A 328 3.20 -0.53 11.08
C ALA A 328 4.50 -1.36 11.05
N GLY A 329 4.39 -2.64 11.41
CA GLY A 329 5.45 -3.63 11.29
C GLY A 329 5.45 -4.37 9.93
N PRO A 330 6.27 -5.41 9.77
CA PRO A 330 6.19 -6.29 8.60
C PRO A 330 4.83 -7.01 8.52
N PRO A 331 4.41 -7.51 7.34
CA PRO A 331 3.22 -8.34 7.22
C PRO A 331 3.21 -9.50 8.24
N PRO A 332 2.02 -9.88 8.76
CA PRO A 332 0.71 -9.41 8.32
C PRO A 332 0.31 -8.03 8.88
N LYS A 333 1.00 -7.53 9.92
CA LYS A 333 0.64 -6.31 10.66
C LYS A 333 1.29 -5.04 10.10
N GLY A 334 1.26 -4.90 8.78
CA GLY A 334 1.49 -3.61 8.11
C GLY A 334 0.37 -2.62 8.41
N SER A 335 0.41 -1.42 7.82
CA SER A 335 -0.62 -0.39 8.05
C SER A 335 -2.05 -0.89 7.80
N HIS A 336 -2.22 -1.82 6.86
CA HIS A 336 -3.49 -2.48 6.57
C HIS A 336 -3.99 -3.33 7.76
N GLY A 337 -3.17 -4.28 8.23
CA GLY A 337 -3.52 -5.18 9.33
C GLY A 337 -3.64 -4.51 10.69
N LEU A 338 -3.16 -3.28 10.85
CA LEU A 338 -3.35 -2.50 12.07
C LEU A 338 -4.77 -1.98 12.26
N CYS A 339 -5.59 -1.88 11.19
CA CYS A 339 -6.94 -1.38 11.34
C CYS A 339 -7.78 -2.17 12.35
N PRO A 340 -7.97 -3.50 12.21
CA PRO A 340 -8.76 -4.26 13.17
C PRO A 340 -8.12 -4.27 14.57
N VAL A 341 -6.81 -4.04 14.69
CA VAL A 341 -6.14 -3.86 15.99
C VAL A 341 -6.58 -2.54 16.64
N PHE A 342 -6.52 -1.41 15.93
CA PHE A 342 -7.01 -0.13 16.45
C PHE A 342 -8.50 -0.16 16.76
N TYR A 343 -9.29 -0.84 15.93
CA TYR A 343 -10.72 -1.00 16.18
C TYR A 343 -10.99 -1.75 17.48
N ASN A 344 -10.27 -2.86 17.73
CA ASN A 344 -10.35 -3.57 19.00
C ASN A 344 -9.88 -2.72 20.19
N LEU A 345 -8.77 -1.98 20.03
CA LEU A 345 -8.29 -1.07 21.07
C LEU A 345 -9.30 0.03 21.39
N ALA A 346 -10.18 0.39 20.46
CA ALA A 346 -11.18 1.44 20.68
C ALA A 346 -12.33 1.06 21.63
N PHE A 347 -12.45 -0.22 22.00
CA PHE A 347 -13.33 -0.63 23.10
C PHE A 347 -12.78 -0.21 24.47
N LYS A 348 -11.44 -0.18 24.63
CA LYS A 348 -10.75 0.21 25.87
C LYS A 348 -10.26 1.66 25.86
N TYR A 349 -9.78 2.15 24.73
CA TYR A 349 -9.11 3.45 24.59
C TYR A 349 -9.89 4.41 23.68
N GLN A 350 -9.76 5.71 23.93
CA GLN A 350 -10.46 6.72 23.15
C GLN A 350 -9.64 7.17 21.93
N PHE A 351 -10.12 6.86 20.74
CA PHE A 351 -9.59 7.38 19.48
C PHE A 351 -10.39 8.61 19.02
N LEU A 352 -10.02 9.79 19.55
CA LEU A 352 -10.77 11.03 19.31
C LEU A 352 -10.51 11.63 17.93
N ALA A 353 -11.55 12.20 17.31
CA ALA A 353 -11.43 12.97 16.07
C ALA A 353 -10.64 14.26 16.32
N GLN A 354 -9.61 14.48 15.49
CA GLN A 354 -8.76 15.66 15.54
C GLN A 354 -9.01 16.56 14.33
N PRO A 355 -8.82 17.90 14.46
CA PRO A 355 -8.87 18.79 13.32
C PRO A 355 -7.94 18.30 12.23
N LYS A 356 -8.37 18.44 10.97
CA LYS A 356 -7.61 17.98 9.82
C LYS A 356 -6.20 18.59 9.86
N PRO A 357 -5.13 17.79 9.97
CA PRO A 357 -3.76 18.29 9.92
C PRO A 357 -3.47 18.97 8.58
N ALA A 358 -2.61 19.99 8.58
CA ALA A 358 -2.27 20.75 7.38
C ALA A 358 -1.65 19.85 6.29
N GLU A 359 -0.90 18.81 6.70
CA GLU A 359 -0.30 17.82 5.79
C GLU A 359 -1.32 16.93 5.04
N CYS A 360 -2.57 16.86 5.48
CA CYS A 360 -3.59 16.02 4.84
C CYS A 360 -4.21 16.72 3.62
N LEU A 361 -3.55 16.63 2.46
CA LEU A 361 -4.03 17.20 1.19
C LEU A 361 -5.27 16.48 0.63
N VAL A 362 -6.46 16.78 1.14
CA VAL A 362 -7.73 16.39 0.50
C VAL A 362 -8.67 17.56 0.28
N LEU A 363 -9.25 17.60 -0.93
CA LEU A 363 -10.20 18.57 -1.49
C LEU A 363 -11.58 18.64 -0.78
N SER A 364 -11.80 17.86 0.29
CA SER A 364 -13.04 17.91 1.06
C SER A 364 -12.91 18.90 2.22
N GLY A 365 -13.95 19.72 2.41
CA GLY A 365 -14.04 20.73 3.46
C GLY A 365 -13.94 20.14 4.88
N MET A 366 -13.69 21.02 5.86
CA MET A 366 -13.63 20.64 7.28
C MET A 366 -14.90 19.88 7.69
N ALA A 367 -14.73 18.67 8.23
CA ALA A 367 -15.83 17.93 8.85
C ALA A 367 -16.12 18.56 10.22
N ASN A 368 -17.37 18.95 10.47
CA ASN A 368 -17.78 19.50 11.76
C ASN A 368 -18.32 18.36 12.63
N TYR A 369 -17.59 17.93 13.65
CA TYR A 369 -17.98 16.85 14.58
C TYR A 369 -18.16 17.39 16.00
N PRO A 370 -19.02 16.76 16.82
CA PRO A 370 -19.15 17.10 18.24
C PRO A 370 -17.82 16.99 18.99
N ARG A 371 -17.65 17.75 20.08
CA ARG A 371 -16.55 17.50 21.03
C ARG A 371 -16.57 16.03 21.48
N ASN A 372 -15.39 15.43 21.58
CA ASN A 372 -15.17 14.05 22.00
C ASN A 372 -15.77 12.99 21.06
N TYR A 373 -15.97 13.32 19.78
CA TYR A 373 -16.34 12.32 18.79
C TYR A 373 -15.21 11.29 18.62
N ARG A 374 -15.53 9.99 18.73
CA ARG A 374 -14.54 8.90 18.77
C ARG A 374 -14.78 7.83 17.70
N MET A 375 -13.69 7.21 17.25
CA MET A 375 -13.71 6.05 16.37
C MET A 375 -14.02 4.77 17.17
N GLY A 376 -14.64 3.78 16.53
CA GLY A 376 -14.88 2.44 17.08
C GLY A 376 -16.36 2.10 17.20
N TYR A 377 -16.67 1.04 17.93
CA TYR A 377 -18.06 0.67 18.21
C TYR A 377 -18.69 1.72 19.15
N MET A 378 -19.83 2.26 18.73
CA MET A 378 -20.64 3.17 19.55
C MET A 378 -22.09 2.68 19.55
N GLU A 379 -22.64 2.46 20.74
CA GLU A 379 -24.03 2.01 20.89
C GLU A 379 -25.03 3.13 20.52
N THR A 380 -24.74 4.39 20.86
CA THR A 380 -25.53 5.56 20.45
C THR A 380 -24.90 6.27 19.27
N ARG A 381 -25.25 5.87 18.04
CA ARG A 381 -24.69 6.46 16.81
C ARG A 381 -25.51 7.68 16.35
N LYS A 382 -24.88 8.86 16.22
CA LYS A 382 -25.51 10.04 15.59
C LYS A 382 -25.41 9.97 14.07
N SER A 383 -26.55 9.95 13.38
CA SER A 383 -26.67 9.93 11.91
C SER A 383 -26.50 11.30 11.23
N ALA A 384 -26.37 12.39 11.99
CA ALA A 384 -26.31 13.76 11.46
C ALA A 384 -24.87 14.28 11.35
N MET A 385 -24.18 13.97 10.25
CA MET A 385 -22.91 14.63 9.86
C MET A 385 -22.98 14.99 8.38
N PHE A 386 -23.54 16.17 8.07
CA PHE A 386 -23.60 16.71 6.71
C PHE A 386 -22.34 17.54 6.39
N VAL A 387 -21.62 17.19 5.32
CA VAL A 387 -20.68 18.12 4.67
C VAL A 387 -21.51 19.16 3.91
N ARG A 388 -21.71 20.35 4.48
CA ARG A 388 -22.38 21.47 3.82
C ARG A 388 -21.42 22.07 2.78
N TRP A 389 -21.75 21.95 1.50
CA TRP A 389 -21.10 22.70 0.43
C TRP A 389 -21.60 24.14 0.48
N CYS A 390 -20.72 25.09 0.76
CA CYS A 390 -20.98 26.51 0.56
C CYS A 390 -19.97 27.04 -0.45
N GLY A 391 -20.37 27.14 -1.71
CA GLY A 391 -19.59 27.79 -2.75
C GLY A 391 -19.61 29.29 -2.51
N MET A 392 -18.49 29.87 -2.11
CA MET A 392 -18.33 31.31 -1.98
C MET A 392 -17.46 31.79 -3.14
N LYS A 393 -18.10 32.41 -4.14
CA LYS A 393 -17.43 33.23 -5.14
C LYS A 393 -16.85 34.45 -4.43
N LEU A 394 -15.52 34.54 -4.31
CA LEU A 394 -14.87 35.78 -3.88
C LEU A 394 -14.35 36.53 -5.10
N ALA A 395 -14.99 37.67 -5.37
CA ALA A 395 -14.48 38.70 -6.27
C ALA A 395 -13.32 39.44 -5.58
N LEU A 396 -12.21 39.60 -6.28
CA LEU A 396 -11.11 40.48 -5.87
C LEU A 396 -11.34 41.88 -6.44
N PRO A 397 -11.23 42.96 -5.65
CA PRO A 397 -11.00 44.29 -6.19
C PRO A 397 -9.50 44.56 -6.30
N VAL A 398 -9.14 45.08 -7.47
CA VAL A 398 -7.87 45.68 -7.85
C VAL A 398 -7.65 46.96 -7.03
N ALA A 399 -6.50 47.10 -6.37
CA ALA A 399 -5.73 48.36 -6.25
C ALA A 399 -4.64 48.27 -5.17
N ALA A 400 -3.38 48.17 -5.57
CA ALA A 400 -2.25 48.91 -4.99
C ALA A 400 -1.00 48.64 -5.83
N VAL A 401 -0.63 49.63 -6.63
CA VAL A 401 0.56 49.65 -7.49
C VAL A 401 1.72 50.28 -6.72
N ALA A 402 2.88 49.63 -6.83
CA ALA A 402 4.25 50.14 -6.79
C ALA A 402 4.81 50.78 -5.51
N MET A 403 5.82 50.10 -4.94
CA MET A 403 7.15 50.69 -4.83
C MET A 403 8.19 49.68 -5.30
N VAL A 404 8.87 50.05 -6.38
CA VAL A 404 10.02 49.35 -6.96
C VAL A 404 11.23 49.76 -6.14
N LEU A 405 11.86 48.80 -5.45
CA LEU A 405 13.28 48.87 -5.13
C LEU A 405 13.96 47.75 -5.92
N VAL A 406 14.81 48.18 -6.84
CA VAL A 406 15.59 47.32 -7.72
C VAL A 406 16.62 46.57 -6.89
N LEU A 407 16.32 45.32 -6.56
CA LEU A 407 17.33 44.28 -6.38
C LEU A 407 17.11 43.26 -7.48
N VAL A 408 18.17 43.06 -8.26
CA VAL A 408 18.26 42.04 -9.30
C VAL A 408 18.13 40.67 -8.65
N GLY A 409 16.91 40.15 -8.56
CA GLY A 409 16.60 38.80 -8.12
C GLY A 409 15.76 38.16 -9.20
N HIS A 410 16.30 37.12 -9.84
CA HIS A 410 15.55 36.26 -10.75
C HIS A 410 14.30 35.77 -10.01
N PRO A 411 13.10 35.72 -10.64
CA PRO A 411 11.98 35.06 -10.02
C PRO A 411 12.32 33.57 -9.96
N ALA A 412 12.66 33.08 -8.76
CA ALA A 412 12.78 31.66 -8.48
C ALA A 412 11.38 31.04 -8.65
N GLY A 413 11.04 30.65 -9.87
CA GLY A 413 10.02 29.64 -10.08
C GLY A 413 10.56 28.35 -9.50
N ALA A 414 10.20 28.03 -8.26
CA ALA A 414 10.65 26.82 -7.61
C ALA A 414 10.26 25.61 -8.48
N ASP A 415 11.25 24.79 -8.82
CA ASP A 415 11.02 23.56 -9.56
C ASP A 415 10.17 22.64 -8.69
N ARG A 416 9.00 22.22 -9.20
CA ARG A 416 8.07 21.32 -8.50
C ARG A 416 8.74 20.07 -7.91
N PHE A 417 9.89 19.65 -8.44
CA PHE A 417 10.65 18.52 -7.92
C PHE A 417 11.49 18.90 -6.69
N GLN A 418 12.11 20.08 -6.68
CA GLN A 418 12.84 20.59 -5.52
C GLN A 418 11.90 20.81 -4.33
N ASP A 419 10.68 21.30 -4.57
CA ASP A 419 9.66 21.50 -3.53
C ASP A 419 9.19 20.20 -2.84
N ASN A 420 9.47 19.05 -3.44
CA ASN A 420 8.83 17.78 -3.10
C ASN A 420 9.80 16.62 -2.87
N ILE A 421 11.09 16.92 -2.89
CA ILE A 421 12.15 15.98 -2.58
C ILE A 421 12.89 16.56 -1.38
N PHE A 422 12.90 15.79 -0.32
CA PHE A 422 13.51 16.17 0.95
C PHE A 422 14.73 15.30 1.21
N PHE A 423 15.69 15.84 1.94
CA PHE A 423 16.87 15.16 2.45
C PHE A 423 16.74 15.14 3.96
N ASN A 424 16.49 13.94 4.48
CA ASN A 424 16.33 13.66 5.91
C ASN A 424 17.73 13.40 6.50
N TYR A 425 18.14 14.19 7.48
CA TYR A 425 19.44 14.11 8.14
C TYR A 425 19.33 13.35 9.45
N TYR A 426 20.30 12.48 9.73
CA TYR A 426 20.32 11.64 10.92
C TYR A 426 21.60 11.84 11.72
N ASN A 427 21.47 11.81 13.06
CA ASN A 427 22.60 11.88 13.99
C ASN A 427 23.27 10.51 14.21
N SER A 428 24.33 10.44 15.03
CA SER A 428 25.02 9.20 15.39
C SER A 428 24.15 8.10 16.01
N SER A 429 23.04 8.45 16.67
CA SER A 429 22.06 7.48 17.18
C SER A 429 21.15 6.90 16.08
N GLY A 430 21.17 7.49 14.89
CA GLY A 430 20.26 7.17 13.79
C GLY A 430 18.90 7.85 13.88
N ASP A 431 18.76 8.87 14.73
CA ASP A 431 17.52 9.64 14.88
C ASP A 431 17.47 10.78 13.85
N LEU A 432 16.26 11.02 13.32
CA LEU A 432 16.01 12.13 12.39
C LEU A 432 16.14 13.46 13.11
N VAL A 433 17.09 14.30 12.68
CA VAL A 433 17.35 15.61 13.30
C VAL A 433 16.95 16.78 12.43
N HIS A 434 16.91 16.61 11.11
CA HIS A 434 16.58 17.69 10.19
C HIS A 434 16.01 17.19 8.87
N ILE A 435 15.13 17.98 8.26
CA ILE A 435 14.56 17.73 6.94
C ILE A 435 14.82 18.98 6.10
N TYR A 436 15.48 18.79 4.96
CA TYR A 436 15.88 19.87 4.06
C TYR A 436 15.34 19.64 2.66
N ASN A 437 14.84 20.66 1.98
CA ASN A 437 14.63 20.63 0.55
C ASN A 437 15.45 21.75 -0.12
N LEU A 438 15.70 21.63 -1.43
CA LEU A 438 16.49 22.61 -2.17
C LEU A 438 15.70 23.89 -2.54
N ALA A 439 14.39 23.91 -2.31
CA ALA A 439 13.54 25.07 -2.59
C ALA A 439 13.54 26.09 -1.44
N GLU A 440 13.78 25.63 -0.21
CA GLU A 440 13.85 26.47 0.98
C GLU A 440 15.22 27.12 1.09
N ASN A 441 15.24 28.46 1.18
CA ASN A 441 16.45 29.25 1.44
C ASN A 441 16.88 29.18 2.92
N ASN A 442 16.74 28.01 3.54
CA ASN A 442 17.08 27.78 4.93
C ASN A 442 18.53 27.32 5.02
N THR A 443 19.34 28.06 5.78
CA THR A 443 20.68 27.65 6.17
C THR A 443 20.55 26.62 7.28
N TYR A 444 20.79 25.35 6.99
CA TYR A 444 20.90 24.32 8.03
C TYR A 444 22.07 24.69 8.94
N GLU A 445 21.81 24.80 10.25
CA GLU A 445 22.87 24.89 11.24
C GLU A 445 23.41 23.48 11.46
N TYR A 446 24.56 23.22 10.84
CA TYR A 446 25.28 21.97 10.87
C TYR A 446 25.46 21.43 12.30
N ASP A 447 24.98 20.20 12.56
CA ASP A 447 25.25 19.49 13.80
C ASP A 447 26.77 19.23 13.94
N LYS A 448 27.25 19.00 15.17
CA LYS A 448 28.66 18.76 15.51
C LYS A 448 29.30 17.63 14.67
N GLU A 449 28.50 16.66 14.24
CA GLU A 449 28.97 15.53 13.41
C GLU A 449 28.74 15.74 11.91
N CYS A 450 27.85 16.66 11.52
CA CYS A 450 27.49 16.93 10.14
C CYS A 450 27.84 18.37 9.79
N HIS A 451 29.08 18.62 9.38
CA HIS A 451 29.62 19.95 9.07
C HIS A 451 30.54 19.91 7.83
N PRO A 452 30.85 21.06 7.20
CA PRO A 452 31.84 21.12 6.12
C PRO A 452 33.17 20.46 6.49
N GLY A 453 33.71 19.65 5.59
CA GLY A 453 34.88 18.79 5.84
C GLY A 453 34.59 17.43 6.49
N ALA A 454 33.36 17.17 6.97
CA ALA A 454 32.96 15.84 7.40
C ALA A 454 32.64 14.92 6.21
N LYS A 455 32.66 13.61 6.45
CA LYS A 455 32.16 12.62 5.47
C LYS A 455 30.66 12.76 5.31
N PHE A 456 30.15 12.40 4.13
CA PHE A 456 28.71 12.33 3.92
C PHE A 456 28.28 11.03 3.23
N ALA A 457 27.05 10.63 3.49
CA ALA A 457 26.35 9.52 2.86
C ALA A 457 24.96 9.96 2.42
N VAL A 458 24.55 9.64 1.19
CA VAL A 458 23.16 9.79 0.75
C VAL A 458 22.59 8.43 0.38
N VAL A 459 21.48 8.09 1.03
CA VAL A 459 20.77 6.83 0.85
C VAL A 459 19.51 7.08 0.03
N VAL A 460 19.34 6.30 -1.04
CA VAL A 460 18.25 6.47 -2.00
C VAL A 460 17.60 5.12 -2.31
N PHE A 461 16.30 5.01 -2.05
CA PHE A 461 15.56 3.75 -2.21
C PHE A 461 14.74 3.68 -3.48
N GLY A 462 14.01 2.58 -3.68
CA GLY A 462 13.25 2.30 -4.89
C GLY A 462 11.76 2.65 -4.82
N TRP A 463 11.00 2.11 -5.77
CA TRP A 463 9.55 2.26 -5.84
C TRP A 463 8.85 1.65 -4.62
N ARG A 464 7.90 2.39 -4.02
CA ARG A 464 7.13 2.02 -2.80
C ARG A 464 7.95 1.93 -1.51
N ILE A 465 9.13 2.54 -1.47
CA ILE A 465 10.00 2.58 -0.29
C ILE A 465 10.25 4.03 0.07
N ASP A 466 10.20 4.30 1.37
CA ASP A 466 10.48 5.59 1.99
C ASP A 466 11.60 5.44 3.03
N CYS A 467 12.07 6.56 3.55
CA CYS A 467 13.13 6.59 4.55
C CYS A 467 12.77 5.88 5.85
N ASP A 468 11.48 5.71 6.16
CA ASP A 468 11.01 5.13 7.42
C ASP A 468 10.84 3.61 7.36
N LYS A 469 11.19 2.95 6.24
CA LYS A 469 11.17 1.49 6.18
C LYS A 469 12.27 0.91 7.08
N TYR A 470 11.96 -0.20 7.77
CA TYR A 470 12.87 -0.79 8.77
C TYR A 470 14.29 -1.04 8.24
N PHE A 471 14.43 -1.67 7.06
CA PHE A 471 15.76 -1.95 6.48
C PHE A 471 16.47 -0.68 5.99
N VAL A 472 15.74 0.41 5.78
CA VAL A 472 16.32 1.73 5.49
C VAL A 472 16.88 2.33 6.77
N GLN A 473 16.09 2.30 7.84
CA GLN A 473 16.50 2.75 9.16
C GLN A 473 17.68 1.92 9.70
N ASP A 474 17.70 0.61 9.45
CA ASP A 474 18.84 -0.25 9.76
C ASP A 474 20.09 0.16 8.98
N LEU A 475 19.95 0.49 7.69
CA LEU A 475 21.08 0.99 6.90
C LEU A 475 21.56 2.35 7.39
N ILE A 476 20.65 3.26 7.75
CA ILE A 476 20.99 4.57 8.31
C ILE A 476 21.74 4.39 9.63
N ARG A 477 21.25 3.53 10.54
CA ARG A 477 21.93 3.17 11.79
C ARG A 477 23.31 2.55 11.55
N ASN A 478 23.42 1.67 10.56
CA ASN A 478 24.71 1.09 10.19
C ASN A 478 25.67 2.15 9.63
N LEU A 479 25.21 3.06 8.77
CA LEU A 479 26.07 4.11 8.23
C LEU A 479 26.45 5.14 9.30
N THR A 480 25.54 5.54 10.18
CA THR A 480 25.85 6.44 11.30
C THR A 480 26.88 5.80 12.25
N LYS A 481 26.74 4.50 12.57
CA LYS A 481 27.68 3.73 13.40
C LYS A 481 29.05 3.49 12.74
N TYR A 482 29.07 2.98 11.52
CA TYR A 482 30.31 2.47 10.88
C TYR A 482 31.02 3.50 9.99
N ARG A 483 30.30 4.50 9.44
CA ARG A 483 30.89 5.57 8.62
C ARG A 483 31.06 6.86 9.41
N GLY A 484 30.03 7.24 10.17
CA GLY A 484 29.88 8.57 10.78
C GLY A 484 29.71 9.70 9.77
N GLY A 485 29.73 10.94 10.25
CA GLY A 485 29.52 12.14 9.43
C GLY A 485 28.05 12.39 9.09
N CYS A 486 27.79 13.17 8.04
CA CYS A 486 26.44 13.48 7.57
C CYS A 486 25.79 12.26 6.90
N VAL A 487 24.83 11.61 7.55
CA VAL A 487 24.03 10.56 6.92
C VAL A 487 22.67 11.14 6.54
N MET A 488 22.37 11.08 5.25
CA MET A 488 21.14 11.62 4.66
C MET A 488 20.35 10.52 3.96
N CYS A 489 19.03 10.56 4.05
CA CYS A 489 18.13 9.79 3.20
C CYS A 489 17.36 10.73 2.27
N MET A 490 17.41 10.47 0.96
CA MET A 490 16.63 11.21 -0.02
C MET A 490 15.18 10.70 0.02
N ASN A 491 14.30 11.46 0.65
CA ASN A 491 12.87 11.23 0.63
C ASN A 491 12.25 11.87 -0.63
N TYR A 492 11.81 11.02 -1.55
CA TYR A 492 11.11 11.43 -2.76
C TYR A 492 9.72 10.76 -2.84
N ASP A 493 9.08 10.54 -1.69
CA ASP A 493 7.87 9.71 -1.52
C ASP A 493 6.71 10.13 -2.40
N ARG A 494 6.55 11.44 -2.63
CA ARG A 494 5.57 11.98 -3.57
C ARG A 494 5.64 11.31 -4.95
N PHE A 495 6.84 10.89 -5.35
CA PHE A 495 7.09 10.18 -6.60
C PHE A 495 7.30 8.68 -6.38
N ALA A 496 8.03 8.27 -5.34
CA ALA A 496 8.30 6.87 -5.03
C ALA A 496 7.03 6.06 -4.74
N GLN A 497 5.98 6.70 -4.23
CA GLN A 497 4.70 6.06 -3.88
C GLN A 497 3.66 6.12 -5.00
N LEU A 498 4.03 6.61 -6.19
CA LEU A 498 3.11 6.66 -7.34
C LEU A 498 2.53 5.28 -7.65
N PRO A 499 1.25 5.18 -7.99
CA PRO A 499 0.54 3.90 -8.09
C PRO A 499 1.07 3.00 -9.21
N THR A 500 1.71 3.57 -10.21
CA THR A 500 2.28 2.84 -11.34
C THR A 500 3.76 3.16 -11.50
N TYR A 501 4.57 2.11 -11.62
CA TYR A 501 6.01 2.22 -11.86
C TYR A 501 6.34 3.05 -13.11
N ALA A 502 5.53 2.95 -14.17
CA ALA A 502 5.68 3.75 -15.38
C ALA A 502 5.53 5.28 -15.15
N ARG A 503 4.78 5.71 -14.13
CA ARG A 503 4.71 7.14 -13.78
C ARG A 503 5.95 7.60 -13.03
N LEU A 504 6.45 6.80 -12.09
CA LEU A 504 7.73 7.07 -11.43
C LEU A 504 8.86 7.16 -12.47
N ARG A 505 8.96 6.18 -13.38
CA ARG A 505 9.99 6.15 -14.42
C ARG A 505 9.95 7.36 -15.35
N ARG A 506 8.76 7.90 -15.64
CA ARG A 506 8.64 9.13 -16.47
C ARG A 506 9.27 10.36 -15.82
N ASN A 507 9.35 10.39 -14.49
CA ASN A 507 9.97 11.46 -13.73
C ASN A 507 11.45 11.19 -13.42
N PHE A 508 12.02 10.09 -13.95
CA PHE A 508 13.37 9.64 -13.59
C PHE A 508 14.43 10.75 -13.74
N LYS A 509 14.40 11.49 -14.86
CA LYS A 509 15.36 12.55 -15.15
C LYS A 509 15.29 13.68 -14.13
N ASP A 510 14.07 14.13 -13.86
CA ASP A 510 13.86 15.27 -12.97
C ASP A 510 14.23 14.91 -11.51
N ILE A 511 13.89 13.70 -11.06
CA ILE A 511 14.16 13.25 -9.69
C ILE A 511 15.67 13.13 -9.43
N HIS A 512 16.42 12.44 -10.30
CA HIS A 512 17.88 12.34 -10.09
C HIS A 512 18.58 13.69 -10.34
N GLY A 513 17.97 14.57 -11.14
CA GLY A 513 18.42 15.96 -11.30
C GLY A 513 18.41 16.75 -9.99
N VAL A 514 17.47 16.48 -9.08
CA VAL A 514 17.47 17.08 -7.73
C VAL A 514 18.57 16.48 -6.85
N LEU A 515 18.83 15.17 -6.95
CA LEU A 515 19.96 14.56 -6.25
C LEU A 515 21.31 15.12 -6.73
N ARG A 516 21.50 15.31 -8.03
CA ARG A 516 22.67 15.99 -8.61
C ARG A 516 22.86 17.37 -7.99
N GLN A 517 21.80 18.18 -7.95
CA GLN A 517 21.85 19.53 -7.38
C GLN A 517 22.18 19.50 -5.88
N LYS A 518 21.72 18.48 -5.14
CA LYS A 518 22.10 18.34 -3.73
C LYS A 518 23.59 18.04 -3.58
N LEU A 519 24.18 17.23 -4.45
CA LEU A 519 25.62 16.96 -4.44
C LEU A 519 26.43 18.24 -4.74
N GLU A 520 25.97 19.04 -5.70
CA GLU A 520 26.57 20.36 -6.01
C GLU A 520 26.47 21.32 -4.83
N PHE A 521 25.30 21.36 -4.17
CA PHE A 521 25.09 22.16 -2.96
C PHE A 521 26.04 21.73 -1.83
N LEU A 522 26.17 20.42 -1.56
CA LEU A 522 27.10 19.94 -0.52
C LEU A 522 28.55 20.34 -0.83
N GLU A 523 28.99 20.26 -2.07
CA GLU A 523 30.33 20.70 -2.46
C GLU A 523 30.54 22.21 -2.28
N GLN A 524 29.53 23.02 -2.64
CA GLN A 524 29.56 24.47 -2.43
C GLN A 524 29.66 24.84 -0.95
N GLU A 525 29.00 24.07 -0.10
CA GLU A 525 29.05 24.21 1.36
C GLU A 525 30.37 23.71 1.97
N GLY A 526 31.26 23.08 1.19
CA GLY A 526 32.58 22.63 1.64
C GLY A 526 32.68 21.15 2.00
N PHE A 527 31.71 20.32 1.59
CA PHE A 527 31.85 18.86 1.66
C PHE A 527 32.69 18.35 0.49
N SER A 528 33.71 17.54 0.79
CA SER A 528 34.57 16.95 -0.23
C SER A 528 33.87 15.77 -0.92
N PRO A 529 33.79 15.72 -2.26
CA PRO A 529 33.29 14.55 -2.99
C PRO A 529 34.09 13.27 -2.74
N ASP A 530 35.36 13.41 -2.35
CA ASP A 530 36.25 12.31 -1.96
C ASP A 530 35.90 11.70 -0.60
N ASP A 531 35.01 12.33 0.14
CA ASP A 531 34.40 11.86 1.37
C ASP A 531 32.90 11.55 1.21
N GLY A 532 32.42 11.55 -0.04
CA GLY A 532 31.04 11.23 -0.40
C GLY A 532 30.82 9.74 -0.61
N TYR A 533 29.68 9.24 -0.15
CA TYR A 533 29.22 7.88 -0.39
C TYR A 533 27.74 7.89 -0.78
N LEU A 534 27.36 7.13 -1.80
CA LEU A 534 25.95 6.94 -2.13
C LEU A 534 25.57 5.48 -1.99
N TYR A 535 24.38 5.24 -1.45
CA TYR A 535 23.73 3.94 -1.50
C TYR A 535 22.44 4.03 -2.31
N GLY A 536 22.25 3.10 -3.23
CA GLY A 536 21.04 3.03 -4.05
C GLY A 536 20.40 1.64 -4.07
N PHE A 537 19.10 1.53 -3.81
CA PHE A 537 18.36 0.27 -3.98
C PHE A 537 17.36 0.35 -5.13
N SER A 538 17.29 -0.66 -6.00
CA SER A 538 16.25 -0.78 -7.03
C SER A 538 16.21 0.44 -7.97
N PHE A 539 15.09 1.18 -8.04
CA PHE A 539 15.00 2.45 -8.77
C PHE A 539 15.95 3.53 -8.20
N GLY A 540 16.20 3.50 -6.89
CA GLY A 540 17.20 4.32 -6.20
C GLY A 540 18.61 4.09 -6.71
N ALA A 541 18.95 2.84 -7.06
CA ALA A 541 20.22 2.51 -7.69
C ALA A 541 20.40 3.22 -9.04
N GLN A 542 19.36 3.21 -9.87
CA GLN A 542 19.39 3.96 -11.14
C GLN A 542 19.59 5.46 -10.90
N MET A 543 18.96 6.02 -9.87
CA MET A 543 19.06 7.44 -9.56
C MET A 543 20.43 7.85 -9.04
N VAL A 544 21.02 7.13 -8.08
CA VAL A 544 22.37 7.47 -7.58
C VAL A 544 23.42 7.34 -8.69
N LEU A 545 23.30 6.32 -9.55
CA LEU A 545 24.22 6.11 -10.66
C LEU A 545 24.08 7.19 -11.74
N ALA A 546 22.86 7.63 -12.06
CA ALA A 546 22.63 8.70 -13.01
C ALA A 546 23.05 10.06 -12.46
N ALA A 547 22.61 10.41 -11.25
CA ALA A 547 22.95 11.67 -10.60
C ALA A 547 24.47 11.84 -10.44
N ALA A 548 25.17 10.79 -10.00
CA ALA A 548 26.62 10.83 -9.84
C ALA A 548 27.37 11.02 -11.16
N LYS A 549 26.92 10.36 -12.24
CA LYS A 549 27.50 10.56 -13.58
C LYS A 549 27.31 11.98 -14.10
N GLU A 550 26.13 12.56 -13.91
CA GLU A 550 25.86 13.94 -14.33
C GLU A 550 26.56 14.96 -13.42
N TYR A 551 26.73 14.66 -12.14
CA TYR A 551 27.49 15.48 -11.19
C TYR A 551 28.99 15.53 -11.53
N GLY A 552 29.56 14.42 -12.01
CA GLY A 552 30.91 14.39 -12.54
C GLY A 552 31.48 12.97 -12.63
N THR A 553 32.15 12.68 -13.75
CA THR A 553 32.76 11.35 -13.97
C THR A 553 33.79 11.03 -12.89
N ARG A 554 33.55 9.95 -12.15
CA ARG A 554 34.39 9.44 -11.04
C ARG A 554 34.71 10.49 -9.97
N LYS A 555 33.82 11.47 -9.81
CA LYS A 555 34.00 12.58 -8.86
C LYS A 555 33.77 12.13 -7.42
N LEU A 556 32.74 11.32 -7.18
CA LEU A 556 32.47 10.75 -5.84
C LEU A 556 33.42 9.60 -5.52
N LYS A 557 33.77 9.45 -4.24
CA LYS A 557 34.61 8.33 -3.77
C LYS A 557 33.99 6.98 -4.08
N GLU A 558 32.75 6.76 -3.65
CA GLU A 558 32.20 5.42 -3.58
C GLU A 558 30.69 5.38 -3.71
N ILE A 559 30.19 4.38 -4.44
CA ILE A 559 28.77 4.08 -4.57
C ILE A 559 28.57 2.57 -4.40
N ASP A 560 27.67 2.18 -3.51
CA ASP A 560 27.18 0.81 -3.46
C ASP A 560 25.72 0.80 -3.91
N VAL A 561 25.36 -0.15 -4.77
CA VAL A 561 23.98 -0.32 -5.22
C VAL A 561 23.50 -1.73 -5.06
N CYS A 562 22.28 -1.84 -4.57
CA CYS A 562 21.63 -3.09 -4.30
C CYS A 562 20.52 -3.34 -5.32
N ASP A 563 20.66 -4.44 -6.05
CA ASP A 563 19.77 -5.00 -7.06
C ASP A 563 19.15 -3.94 -7.98
N ILE A 564 20.01 -3.32 -8.79
CA ILE A 564 19.64 -2.25 -9.74
C ILE A 564 18.43 -2.68 -10.55
N VAL A 565 17.36 -1.88 -10.59
CA VAL A 565 16.17 -2.27 -11.35
C VAL A 565 16.45 -2.29 -12.85
N GLY A 566 16.12 -3.41 -13.51
CA GLY A 566 16.25 -3.56 -14.96
C GLY A 566 14.98 -3.20 -15.73
N THR A 567 13.81 -3.34 -15.09
CA THR A 567 12.53 -3.11 -15.76
C THR A 567 12.42 -1.68 -16.29
N GLY A 568 12.36 -1.53 -17.62
CA GLY A 568 12.28 -0.24 -18.31
C GLY A 568 13.60 0.55 -18.40
N PHE A 569 14.72 -0.07 -18.02
CA PHE A 569 16.08 0.48 -18.09
C PHE A 569 17.07 -0.43 -18.82
N ASP A 570 16.89 -1.76 -18.76
CA ASP A 570 17.69 -2.70 -19.52
C ASP A 570 17.52 -2.42 -21.03
N THR A 571 18.62 -2.04 -21.67
CA THR A 571 18.71 -1.82 -23.12
C THR A 571 19.33 -3.04 -23.79
N THR A 572 19.60 -2.98 -25.10
CA THR A 572 20.45 -3.97 -25.75
C THR A 572 21.85 -3.95 -25.14
N ASP A 573 22.55 -5.11 -25.12
CA ASP A 573 23.87 -5.25 -24.48
C ASP A 573 24.94 -4.33 -25.07
N ILE A 574 24.80 -3.95 -26.35
CA ILE A 574 25.67 -3.00 -27.05
C ILE A 574 25.61 -1.59 -26.42
N ASN A 575 24.51 -1.25 -25.75
CA ASN A 575 24.29 0.06 -25.11
C ASN A 575 24.25 -0.04 -23.57
N ALA A 576 24.74 -1.15 -23.00
CA ALA A 576 24.70 -1.35 -21.55
C ALA A 576 25.43 -0.20 -20.82
N PRO A 577 24.81 0.41 -19.80
CA PRO A 577 25.39 1.54 -19.11
C PRO A 577 26.66 1.13 -18.35
N ASN A 578 27.79 1.79 -18.63
CA ASN A 578 29.01 1.63 -17.84
C ASN A 578 28.85 2.37 -16.50
N HIS A 579 28.60 1.66 -15.40
CA HIS A 579 28.40 2.27 -14.08
C HIS A 579 29.71 2.66 -13.39
N ARG A 580 30.86 2.13 -13.81
CA ARG A 580 32.20 2.46 -13.26
C ARG A 580 32.55 3.95 -13.35
N THR A 581 31.90 4.71 -14.23
CA THR A 581 32.13 6.14 -14.37
C THR A 581 31.41 6.99 -13.33
N ALA A 582 30.48 6.42 -12.55
CA ALA A 582 29.70 7.15 -11.56
C ALA A 582 30.54 7.58 -10.33
N ALA A 583 31.53 6.79 -9.93
CA ALA A 583 32.39 7.06 -8.78
C ALA A 583 33.77 6.41 -8.93
N LYS A 584 34.72 6.74 -8.03
CA LYS A 584 36.05 6.12 -8.02
C LYS A 584 35.96 4.60 -7.80
N ASN A 585 35.03 4.16 -6.94
CA ASN A 585 34.61 2.76 -6.78
C ASN A 585 33.07 2.63 -6.87
N VAL A 586 32.60 1.54 -7.51
CA VAL A 586 31.17 1.24 -7.65
C VAL A 586 30.96 -0.26 -7.45
N GLN A 587 30.26 -0.64 -6.38
CA GLN A 587 29.92 -2.02 -6.06
C GLN A 587 28.45 -2.26 -6.36
N CYS A 588 28.13 -3.35 -7.05
CA CYS A 588 26.78 -3.73 -7.42
C CYS A 588 26.46 -5.12 -6.87
N ILE A 589 25.37 -5.24 -6.13
CA ILE A 589 24.91 -6.48 -5.52
C ILE A 589 23.68 -6.96 -6.30
N HIS A 590 23.78 -8.12 -6.93
CA HIS A 590 22.74 -8.70 -7.77
C HIS A 590 22.09 -9.89 -7.05
N THR A 591 20.79 -9.79 -6.79
CA THR A 591 20.04 -10.80 -6.04
C THR A 591 18.80 -11.30 -6.76
N SER A 592 18.32 -10.59 -7.79
CA SER A 592 17.12 -10.99 -8.53
C SER A 592 17.24 -10.87 -10.05
N ARG A 593 16.39 -11.63 -10.76
CA ARG A 593 16.20 -11.53 -12.21
C ARG A 593 14.80 -11.07 -12.62
N ASN A 594 13.83 -11.16 -11.73
CA ASN A 594 12.45 -10.74 -11.99
C ASN A 594 12.31 -9.21 -12.01
N TYR A 595 13.11 -8.49 -11.22
CA TYR A 595 13.13 -7.02 -11.18
C TYR A 595 14.51 -6.43 -11.44
N GLY A 596 15.56 -7.09 -10.95
CA GLY A 596 16.96 -6.69 -11.11
C GLY A 596 17.43 -6.68 -12.58
N THR A 597 18.48 -5.89 -12.82
CA THR A 597 19.08 -5.72 -14.15
C THR A 597 19.76 -7.00 -14.63
N ARG A 598 19.75 -7.17 -15.95
CA ARG A 598 20.52 -8.21 -16.64
C ARG A 598 21.97 -7.79 -16.88
N HIS A 599 22.30 -6.52 -16.79
CA HIS A 599 23.64 -6.01 -17.01
C HIS A 599 24.49 -6.14 -15.74
N ARG A 600 25.24 -7.24 -15.63
CA ARG A 600 25.98 -7.63 -14.41
C ARG A 600 27.50 -7.55 -14.56
N THR A 601 27.96 -6.65 -15.42
CA THR A 601 29.38 -6.44 -15.77
C THR A 601 29.77 -4.96 -15.80
N SER A 602 28.82 -4.10 -15.41
CA SER A 602 28.88 -2.66 -15.57
C SER A 602 29.53 -1.95 -14.37
N CYS A 603 29.77 -2.65 -13.26
CA CYS A 603 30.32 -2.07 -12.04
C CYS A 603 31.78 -2.48 -11.83
N HIS A 604 32.43 -1.94 -10.80
CA HIS A 604 33.78 -2.37 -10.46
C HIS A 604 33.73 -3.77 -9.86
N GLN A 605 32.91 -3.97 -8.83
CA GLN A 605 32.61 -5.29 -8.27
C GLN A 605 31.14 -5.60 -8.53
N ASP A 606 30.86 -6.73 -9.18
CA ASP A 606 29.51 -7.23 -9.43
C ASP A 606 29.31 -8.51 -8.59
N TRP A 607 28.72 -8.36 -7.41
CA TRP A 607 28.41 -9.48 -6.51
C TRP A 607 27.18 -10.23 -6.99
N ILE A 608 27.36 -11.50 -7.31
CA ILE A 608 26.35 -12.43 -7.76
C ILE A 608 25.97 -13.31 -6.56
N MET A 609 24.88 -12.94 -5.89
CA MET A 609 24.52 -13.50 -4.59
C MET A 609 23.62 -14.74 -4.71
N GLY A 610 23.83 -15.73 -3.84
CA GLY A 610 22.92 -16.87 -3.70
C GLY A 610 22.82 -17.71 -4.97
N ASP A 611 21.60 -17.98 -5.43
CA ASP A 611 21.34 -18.73 -6.66
C ASP A 611 21.62 -17.85 -7.89
N CYS A 612 22.91 -17.72 -8.21
CA CYS A 612 23.44 -16.99 -9.37
C CYS A 612 22.94 -15.55 -9.51
N GLY A 613 22.61 -14.88 -8.39
CA GLY A 613 21.99 -13.55 -8.39
C GLY A 613 20.61 -13.52 -9.03
N ILE A 614 19.93 -14.66 -9.18
CA ILE A 614 18.62 -14.80 -9.82
C ILE A 614 17.53 -14.91 -8.75
N ASN A 615 17.76 -15.75 -7.74
CA ASN A 615 16.82 -16.01 -6.66
C ASN A 615 17.56 -16.08 -5.31
N GLN A 616 16.85 -15.73 -4.24
CA GLN A 616 17.38 -15.85 -2.88
C GLN A 616 16.48 -16.79 -2.07
N LEU A 617 17.09 -17.66 -1.26
CA LEU A 617 16.35 -18.53 -0.35
C LEU A 617 15.55 -17.72 0.68
N ALA A 618 16.07 -16.56 1.09
CA ALA A 618 15.40 -15.61 1.98
C ALA A 618 14.31 -14.76 1.30
N ALA A 619 13.97 -15.01 0.02
CA ALA A 619 12.93 -14.26 -0.69
C ALA A 619 11.60 -14.11 0.07
N PRO A 620 11.12 -15.12 0.82
CA PRO A 620 9.88 -15.00 1.61
C PRO A 620 9.91 -13.90 2.69
N LEU A 621 11.09 -13.46 3.16
CA LEU A 621 11.23 -12.44 4.20
C LEU A 621 11.01 -11.01 3.67
N SER A 622 11.02 -10.83 2.35
CA SER A 622 10.90 -9.53 1.71
C SER A 622 9.59 -9.46 0.90
N PRO A 623 8.79 -8.39 1.02
CA PRO A 623 7.59 -8.21 0.20
C PRO A 623 7.92 -7.97 -1.29
N TRP A 624 9.19 -7.74 -1.64
CA TRP A 624 9.69 -7.66 -3.02
C TRP A 624 10.44 -8.94 -3.46
N GLY A 625 10.32 -10.03 -2.69
CA GLY A 625 11.02 -11.28 -2.95
C GLY A 625 12.54 -11.09 -2.96
N SER A 626 13.22 -11.86 -3.82
CA SER A 626 14.67 -11.82 -4.03
C SER A 626 15.24 -10.42 -4.29
N HIS A 627 14.43 -9.51 -4.87
CA HIS A 627 14.84 -8.13 -5.12
C HIS A 627 15.05 -7.35 -3.83
N GLY A 628 14.06 -7.37 -2.93
CA GLY A 628 14.17 -6.67 -1.64
C GLY A 628 15.10 -7.36 -0.63
N VAL A 629 15.42 -8.65 -0.81
CA VAL A 629 16.41 -9.33 0.04
C VAL A 629 17.79 -8.68 -0.06
N CYS A 630 18.11 -8.01 -1.18
CA CYS A 630 19.38 -7.33 -1.35
C CYS A 630 19.73 -6.40 -0.18
N THR A 631 18.77 -5.57 0.25
CA THR A 631 19.00 -4.61 1.34
C THR A 631 19.22 -5.31 2.68
N LEU A 632 18.58 -6.47 2.90
CA LEU A 632 18.77 -7.29 4.10
C LEU A 632 20.17 -7.91 4.13
N LEU A 633 20.65 -8.44 3.00
CA LEU A 633 22.01 -8.97 2.89
C LEU A 633 23.05 -7.86 3.10
N TYR A 634 22.82 -6.69 2.49
CA TYR A 634 23.72 -5.55 2.63
C TYR A 634 23.79 -5.02 4.07
N ASN A 635 22.66 -4.94 4.77
CA ASN A 635 22.63 -4.58 6.18
C ASN A 635 23.32 -5.62 7.07
N SER A 636 23.09 -6.91 6.79
CA SER A 636 23.78 -8.01 7.49
C SER A 636 25.30 -7.94 7.31
N ALA A 637 25.77 -7.48 6.14
CA ALA A 637 27.18 -7.38 5.79
C ALA A 637 28.00 -6.38 6.64
N PHE A 638 27.36 -5.55 7.47
CA PHE A 638 28.08 -4.73 8.44
C PHE A 638 28.66 -5.56 9.60
N GLU A 639 27.99 -6.65 9.98
CA GLU A 639 28.35 -7.47 11.16
C GLU A 639 28.66 -8.93 10.80
N HIS A 640 28.31 -9.36 9.58
CA HIS A 640 28.45 -10.74 9.13
C HIS A 640 29.12 -10.83 7.76
N ASP A 641 30.14 -11.66 7.64
CA ASP A 641 30.98 -11.69 6.44
C ASP A 641 30.35 -12.53 5.32
N PHE A 642 30.01 -11.87 4.21
CA PHE A 642 29.64 -12.52 2.95
C PHE A 642 30.91 -12.66 2.08
N LEU A 643 31.64 -13.75 2.32
CA LEU A 643 32.94 -13.99 1.69
C LEU A 643 32.81 -14.30 0.19
N ALA A 644 33.76 -13.79 -0.60
CA ALA A 644 33.94 -14.19 -1.99
C ALA A 644 34.32 -15.68 -2.07
N GLY A 645 33.58 -16.40 -2.88
CA GLY A 645 33.77 -17.82 -3.17
C GLY A 645 33.92 -18.07 -4.67
N THR A 646 34.35 -19.29 -4.99
CA THR A 646 34.42 -19.78 -6.37
C THR A 646 33.05 -19.75 -7.03
N LYS A 647 32.99 -19.40 -8.31
CA LYS A 647 31.75 -19.42 -9.08
C LYS A 647 31.10 -20.80 -9.02
N PRO A 648 29.82 -20.91 -8.60
CA PRO A 648 29.09 -22.17 -8.69
C PRO A 648 29.02 -22.69 -10.13
N SER A 649 29.10 -24.01 -10.32
CA SER A 649 29.14 -24.63 -11.65
C SER A 649 27.89 -24.36 -12.48
N ASN A 650 26.74 -24.19 -11.83
CA ASN A 650 25.45 -23.86 -12.43
C ASN A 650 25.31 -22.38 -12.82
N CYS A 651 26.23 -21.50 -12.41
CA CYS A 651 26.18 -20.08 -12.73
C CYS A 651 26.95 -19.74 -14.00
N THR A 652 26.32 -18.94 -14.87
CA THR A 652 26.98 -18.30 -16.01
C THR A 652 27.70 -17.03 -15.57
N SER A 653 28.85 -16.75 -16.18
CA SER A 653 29.62 -15.54 -15.91
C SER A 653 30.33 -15.07 -17.17
N GLU A 654 30.34 -13.74 -17.35
CA GLU A 654 31.00 -13.06 -18.47
C GLU A 654 32.34 -12.44 -18.07
N SER A 655 32.52 -12.16 -16.77
CA SER A 655 33.71 -11.49 -16.24
C SER A 655 34.09 -12.00 -14.85
N GLU A 656 34.10 -13.32 -14.67
CA GLU A 656 34.46 -13.99 -13.42
C GLU A 656 35.83 -13.54 -12.91
N VAL A 657 35.87 -13.11 -11.65
CA VAL A 657 37.13 -12.90 -10.93
C VAL A 657 37.70 -14.27 -10.55
N ARG A 658 38.93 -14.56 -10.95
CA ARG A 658 39.57 -15.87 -10.66
C ARG A 658 40.35 -15.92 -9.35
N SER A 659 40.68 -14.77 -8.77
CA SER A 659 41.47 -14.67 -7.54
C SER A 659 41.13 -13.39 -6.79
N TRP A 660 41.04 -13.47 -5.47
CA TRP A 660 40.81 -12.35 -4.56
C TRP A 660 41.63 -12.52 -3.28
N PRO A 661 41.90 -11.43 -2.53
CA PRO A 661 42.55 -11.52 -1.23
C PRO A 661 41.78 -12.43 -0.26
N GLU A 662 42.50 -13.08 0.65
CA GLU A 662 41.88 -13.84 1.72
C GLU A 662 40.93 -12.94 2.54
N GLY A 663 39.76 -13.48 2.88
CA GLY A 663 38.71 -12.76 3.60
C GLY A 663 38.06 -11.63 2.81
N PHE A 664 38.21 -11.55 1.48
CA PHE A 664 37.51 -10.54 0.66
C PHE A 664 35.99 -10.72 0.75
N LYS A 665 35.26 -9.65 1.06
CA LYS A 665 33.83 -9.73 1.39
C LYS A 665 32.98 -8.64 0.76
N MET A 666 31.68 -8.94 0.62
CA MET A 666 30.68 -7.99 0.14
C MET A 666 30.33 -6.96 1.22
N GLY A 667 29.99 -5.74 0.82
CA GLY A 667 29.38 -4.73 1.71
C GLY A 667 30.24 -3.49 1.92
N TYR A 668 29.83 -2.63 2.85
CA TYR A 668 30.49 -1.34 3.12
C TYR A 668 31.90 -1.51 3.71
N ASN A 669 32.06 -2.45 4.64
CA ASN A 669 33.27 -2.56 5.47
C ASN A 669 34.51 -3.10 4.73
N GLU A 670 34.38 -3.62 3.51
CA GLU A 670 35.52 -4.05 2.70
C GLU A 670 36.31 -2.85 2.16
N GLN A 671 37.51 -2.63 2.65
CA GLN A 671 38.35 -1.48 2.26
C GLN A 671 39.21 -1.75 1.02
N ARG A 672 39.35 -3.01 0.59
CA ARG A 672 40.22 -3.42 -0.52
C ARG A 672 39.51 -3.44 -1.88
N LYS A 673 38.29 -2.88 -1.99
CA LYS A 673 37.45 -2.92 -3.20
C LYS A 673 38.19 -2.54 -4.48
N ALA A 674 39.05 -1.53 -4.43
CA ALA A 674 39.81 -1.05 -5.60
C ALA A 674 40.75 -2.11 -6.23
N THR A 675 41.10 -3.17 -5.50
CA THR A 675 42.00 -4.24 -5.97
C THR A 675 41.33 -5.28 -6.86
N ILE A 676 39.99 -5.33 -6.87
CA ILE A 676 39.22 -6.37 -7.57
C ILE A 676 38.25 -5.74 -8.57
N ARG A 677 38.18 -6.35 -9.76
CA ARG A 677 37.23 -5.98 -10.81
C ARG A 677 36.61 -7.20 -11.47
N GLY A 678 35.29 -7.24 -11.56
CA GLY A 678 34.53 -8.31 -12.21
C GLY A 678 33.45 -8.92 -11.33
N GLN A 679 32.96 -10.09 -11.75
CA GLN A 679 31.91 -10.85 -11.08
C GLN A 679 32.48 -11.70 -9.93
N LEU A 680 31.93 -11.49 -8.74
CA LEU A 680 32.23 -12.21 -7.50
C LEU A 680 31.00 -13.00 -7.05
N PHE A 681 31.19 -14.09 -6.33
CA PHE A 681 30.10 -14.96 -5.91
C PHE A 681 30.12 -15.12 -4.39
N ALA A 682 28.95 -15.10 -3.77
CA ALA A 682 28.80 -15.40 -2.34
C ALA A 682 27.52 -16.21 -2.12
N PRO A 683 27.58 -17.35 -1.39
CA PRO A 683 26.39 -18.12 -1.07
C PRO A 683 25.50 -17.33 -0.11
N THR A 684 24.18 -17.57 -0.20
CA THR A 684 23.20 -16.99 0.73
C THR A 684 22.20 -18.05 1.17
N PHE A 685 21.63 -17.88 2.37
CA PHE A 685 20.74 -18.85 3.00
C PHE A 685 19.41 -18.22 3.42
N ALA A 686 18.44 -19.06 3.79
CA ALA A 686 17.07 -18.63 4.10
C ALA A 686 16.95 -17.81 5.39
N ASN A 687 17.82 -18.07 6.36
CA ASN A 687 17.71 -17.53 7.71
C ASN A 687 18.83 -16.53 7.97
N PHE A 688 18.52 -15.50 8.75
CA PHE A 688 19.51 -14.55 9.27
C PHE A 688 20.63 -15.33 10.01
N PRO A 689 21.92 -14.96 9.87
CA PRO A 689 22.48 -13.80 9.16
C PRO A 689 22.65 -13.94 7.63
N PHE A 690 22.08 -14.99 7.04
CA PHE A 690 22.05 -15.29 5.60
C PHE A 690 23.38 -15.70 4.97
N ASN A 691 24.49 -15.66 5.68
CA ASN A 691 25.82 -16.09 5.20
C ASN A 691 26.24 -17.48 5.71
N VAL A 692 25.41 -18.16 6.50
CA VAL A 692 25.69 -19.50 7.05
C VAL A 692 24.53 -20.48 6.84
N ASN A 693 24.87 -21.76 6.61
CA ASN A 693 23.88 -22.82 6.42
C ASN A 693 23.46 -23.43 7.77
N VAL A 694 22.42 -22.87 8.39
CA VAL A 694 21.98 -23.26 9.74
C VAL A 694 21.43 -24.70 9.81
N THR A 695 20.97 -25.28 8.70
CA THR A 695 20.47 -26.68 8.65
C THR A 695 21.56 -27.75 8.56
N ALA A 696 22.83 -27.38 8.35
CA ALA A 696 23.95 -28.32 8.26
C ALA A 696 24.65 -28.57 9.62
N ASN A 697 24.39 -27.76 10.64
CA ASN A 697 25.08 -27.84 11.93
C ASN A 697 24.37 -28.72 12.99
N SER A 698 23.23 -29.33 12.67
CA SER A 698 22.48 -30.20 13.58
C SER A 698 22.83 -31.69 13.49
N THR A 699 23.78 -32.09 12.65
CA THR A 699 24.19 -33.51 12.45
C THR A 699 25.61 -33.84 12.91
N ALA A 700 26.32 -32.95 13.60
CA ALA A 700 27.66 -33.21 14.10
C ALA A 700 27.82 -32.85 15.59
N ALA A 701 27.20 -33.65 16.48
CA ALA A 701 27.60 -33.75 17.88
C ALA A 701 27.04 -35.03 18.54
N THR A 702 27.64 -36.18 18.21
CA THR A 702 27.62 -37.36 19.09
C THR A 702 29.06 -37.81 19.30
N THR A 703 29.67 -37.31 20.37
CA THR A 703 30.68 -37.98 21.21
C THR A 703 31.01 -37.03 22.36
N SER A 704 30.78 -37.48 23.59
CA SER A 704 30.97 -36.76 24.86
C SER A 704 32.30 -37.21 25.55
N PRO A 705 32.67 -36.72 26.75
CA PRO A 705 33.54 -35.57 27.05
C PRO A 705 34.85 -35.98 27.80
N PRO A 706 35.68 -35.05 28.34
CA PRO A 706 35.51 -34.71 29.77
C PRO A 706 35.82 -33.25 30.22
N ALA A 707 35.06 -32.84 31.24
CA ALA A 707 35.32 -32.04 32.47
C ALA A 707 36.31 -30.85 32.54
N SER A 708 35.76 -29.64 32.77
CA SER A 708 35.94 -28.75 33.97
C SER A 708 35.46 -27.33 33.59
N ALA A 709 34.23 -26.91 33.94
CA ALA A 709 33.87 -26.21 35.18
C ALA A 709 34.56 -24.84 35.38
N ASN A 710 33.77 -23.80 35.07
CA ASN A 710 33.65 -22.48 35.70
C ASN A 710 34.54 -21.30 35.29
N ASP A 711 33.81 -20.18 35.17
CA ASP A 711 34.20 -18.76 35.20
C ASP A 711 34.69 -18.10 33.91
N VAL A 712 33.75 -17.50 33.14
CA VAL A 712 33.85 -16.09 32.70
C VAL A 712 32.45 -15.47 32.58
N GLU A 713 32.35 -14.26 33.11
CA GLU A 713 31.19 -13.39 33.34
C GLU A 713 30.18 -13.22 32.19
N GLN A 714 28.92 -13.11 32.61
CA GLN A 714 27.79 -12.62 31.85
C GLN A 714 27.79 -11.07 31.89
N PHE A 715 27.94 -10.41 30.74
CA PHE A 715 27.56 -9.00 30.56
C PHE A 715 26.47 -8.86 29.47
N PRO A 716 25.60 -7.82 29.58
CA PRO A 716 24.24 -7.86 29.08
C PRO A 716 24.03 -7.17 27.72
N GLY A 717 22.94 -7.54 27.06
CA GLY A 717 22.22 -6.67 26.13
C GLY A 717 22.47 -6.92 24.65
N PHE A 718 21.79 -7.92 24.07
CA PHE A 718 21.10 -7.86 22.77
C PHE A 718 20.34 -9.19 22.60
N GLY A 719 19.12 -9.22 23.13
CA GLY A 719 18.18 -10.32 22.91
C GLY A 719 17.13 -9.89 21.90
N PHE A 720 16.96 -10.66 20.83
CA PHE A 720 15.74 -10.60 20.03
C PHE A 720 14.54 -10.87 20.95
N ARG A 721 13.67 -9.88 21.17
CA ARG A 721 12.36 -10.13 21.80
C ARG A 721 11.52 -10.95 20.81
N SER A 722 11.53 -12.26 21.00
CA SER A 722 10.54 -13.16 20.43
C SER A 722 9.18 -12.82 21.02
N ALA A 723 8.23 -12.44 20.18
CA ALA A 723 6.87 -12.05 20.58
C ALA A 723 5.98 -13.27 20.84
N THR A 724 6.36 -14.15 21.78
CA THR A 724 5.56 -15.34 22.12
C THR A 724 5.43 -15.65 23.61
N ASN A 725 5.89 -14.83 24.55
CA ASN A 725 5.59 -15.05 25.98
C ASN A 725 5.65 -13.72 26.76
N GLU A 726 4.56 -12.95 26.74
CA GLU A 726 4.21 -11.98 27.78
C GLU A 726 2.69 -11.90 27.81
N LEU A 727 2.08 -12.93 28.40
CA LEU A 727 0.69 -12.95 28.81
C LEU A 727 0.62 -14.08 29.83
N LEU A 728 0.99 -13.77 31.07
CA LEU A 728 0.45 -14.38 32.28
C LEU A 728 1.04 -13.66 33.50
N LEU A 729 0.11 -13.24 34.37
CA LEU A 729 0.27 -12.76 35.75
C LEU A 729 0.52 -11.27 35.95
N GLU A 730 -0.59 -10.56 36.17
CA GLU A 730 -0.90 -9.59 37.24
C GLU A 730 -2.28 -9.04 36.84
N GLU A 731 -3.38 -9.40 37.51
CA GLU A 731 -3.85 -8.80 38.77
C GLU A 731 -4.81 -9.77 39.49
N GLU A 732 -4.76 -9.83 40.81
CA GLU A 732 -5.97 -9.96 41.64
C GLU A 732 -5.83 -9.10 42.91
N ASP A 733 -6.96 -8.49 43.24
CA ASP A 733 -7.20 -7.34 44.11
C ASP A 733 -7.13 -7.60 45.63
N ASP A 734 -6.75 -6.52 46.32
CA ASP A 734 -7.35 -5.84 47.49
C ASP A 734 -7.79 -6.56 48.80
N ASP A 735 -7.55 -5.80 49.88
CA ASP A 735 -8.14 -5.80 51.23
C ASP A 735 -8.04 -7.04 52.16
N THR A 736 -7.29 -6.90 53.27
CA THR A 736 -7.88 -6.89 54.63
C THR A 736 -6.93 -6.45 55.75
N VAL A 737 -7.57 -5.77 56.70
CA VAL A 737 -7.17 -5.09 57.94
C VAL A 737 -6.57 -6.00 59.05
N ASP A 738 -5.53 -5.45 59.71
CA ASP A 738 -5.15 -5.53 61.15
C ASP A 738 -4.94 -6.88 61.87
N SER A 739 -3.72 -7.13 62.35
CA SER A 739 -3.40 -7.26 63.79
C SER A 739 -1.99 -7.83 64.06
N GLY A 740 -1.23 -7.10 64.88
CA GLY A 740 -0.57 -7.65 66.08
C GLY A 740 0.68 -8.54 66.00
N THR A 741 1.81 -7.93 66.37
CA THR A 741 2.81 -8.35 67.38
C THR A 741 3.89 -9.42 67.11
N ASP A 742 5.09 -9.04 67.59
CA ASP A 742 6.32 -9.78 67.98
C ASP A 742 7.14 -10.46 66.88
N GLY A 743 8.48 -10.40 66.81
CA GLY A 743 9.63 -9.82 67.51
C GLY A 743 10.84 -10.15 66.60
N GLN A 744 12.06 -9.63 66.67
CA GLN A 744 12.95 -9.42 67.81
C GLN A 744 14.33 -9.00 67.23
N GLU A 745 15.05 -8.11 67.92
CA GLU A 745 16.53 -7.89 67.93
C GLU A 745 17.26 -7.73 66.57
N ARG A 746 17.94 -6.63 66.25
CA ARG A 746 18.99 -5.94 67.01
C ARG A 746 19.36 -4.62 66.33
#